data_AF-A0A2D5YYV5-F1
#
_entry.id   AF-A0A2D5YYV5-F1
#
_cell.length_a   1.000
_cell.length_b   1.000
_cell.length_c   1.000
_cell.angle_alpha   90.00
_cell.angle_beta   90.00
_cell.angle_gamma   90.00
#
_symmetry.space_group_name_H-M   'P 1'
#
loop_
_entity.id
_entity.type
_entity.pdbx_description
1 polymer ?
#
loop_
_entity_poly.entity_id
_entity_poly.type
_entity_poly.pdbx_seq_one_letter_code
_entity_poly.pdbx_strand_id
1 'polypeptide(L)'
;MNRHHVAGNHRIASGRAVLWIAVVLAAAGADASAQPPEGAPPGLMIGSDPTAILVELYKLESSRDPKCHSTASRFEGFICGTSLSVDARERRFDLQKELIRKLWIGASRRAATARQPFVSDVHVQPLVDRVLTQSAAESGEKLIKFQTGLEVAISPVREEQYASIAYALRAQLSVQQDFFMSGGDVPLTLEEGGVNALRQAVDAVTLSVLLTADQQARIDNQPQITAETLEKAWRLAVPADLSFDDEAFETKLVQESNEQMRTDGARIVLGIINQKMQSYAKYNAIDPAQRNALLIRNLRQFYARYPLSEDPQRNQQVVQAYQLTVQAFARRLIVEAAMNAERDHRTLIRAGDAEAAVETLIPQTIDDFEDIHVFTKLARDQRLTLEAYDCDSLRDFGFHWEWMYGALSKMPDVKQHLDPFSAEIIAEGISQYAVLLPRMAGMLARQRRDASELTLQHIELAVREIKKCAEDHHNAPERPDGDTKIVSTTSEAPITGDAYFTDVTDASGVTFIHRSCDWLNDFRRKWIGNVSKIDTGGIPTFSGGGIAAEDIDGDGDMDLLMLGGKGLALMLNDGSGNFTDATTESGLDLTNDLDTTSEARQPIIADFDNDGIQDVLITCVGEDHRLFRGVGEARFEDATSSAGLGGNGLIGGPATVFDFDNDGLLDVYIGYFGHYLQGAIPTLDRNNTNALPNRLFRNEGNLQFKDVTAGSGADDPGWTQALAHVDFDRDGLQDLIVANDFGRNAFLRNLGGGKFENLSPRFGIHAAYHSMNVGTTDLNRDGFPDVYISNIATLIKDSRYRLPNVNTPMKLDPKALGDMLVKESDMLYMSQSPDGELLAYQPSDNIERGTMSTGWAWDAEFLDFDNDGDDDLYVVNGANEYSVYFYMVQEETPDDTSVHHYVAHDREMNVFFVNQGGKLINRTVESGAGFAGNSRSTAYLDFDNDGDLDIAVNNFHAPATILRNNTGRPDRGWLSVRLIGDQAQGVNRDAIGARLELTGPDGLAVTREIQGGSGFLSMNPKTQHFGLGGAETVNLTVTWPNGDDQTFNDLQPDRAYTIQIGEDQPRVAGAPVVTNQE
;
A
#
# COMPACT_ATOMS: atom_id res chain seq x y z
N MET A 1 -13.78 41.32 -69.31
CA MET A 1 -14.20 40.80 -70.63
C MET A 1 -14.77 39.40 -70.44
N ASN A 2 -15.91 39.11 -71.10
CA ASN A 2 -16.64 37.84 -71.27
C ASN A 2 -17.27 37.23 -70.00
N ARG A 3 -18.59 37.29 -69.70
CA ARG A 3 -19.90 37.05 -70.38
C ARG A 3 -20.31 35.58 -70.64
N HIS A 4 -21.56 35.31 -70.20
CA HIS A 4 -22.59 34.30 -70.58
C HIS A 4 -22.75 33.10 -69.62
N HIS A 5 -23.95 32.58 -69.29
CA HIS A 5 -25.39 32.90 -69.47
C HIS A 5 -26.18 32.03 -68.44
N VAL A 6 -27.10 32.59 -67.62
CA VAL A 6 -28.59 32.48 -67.68
C VAL A 6 -29.28 31.15 -67.27
N ALA A 7 -29.99 31.25 -66.13
CA ALA A 7 -31.33 30.78 -65.72
C ALA A 7 -31.74 29.29 -65.62
N GLY A 8 -32.39 28.98 -64.49
CA GLY A 8 -33.32 27.85 -64.30
C GLY A 8 -33.85 27.73 -62.86
N ASN A 9 -35.13 28.01 -62.65
CA ASN A 9 -35.88 27.88 -61.38
C ASN A 9 -35.92 26.44 -60.82
N HIS A 10 -35.88 26.27 -59.49
CA HIS A 10 -37.00 25.74 -58.68
C HIS A 10 -36.64 25.51 -57.19
N ARG A 11 -37.54 26.01 -56.31
CA ARG A 11 -37.85 25.68 -54.91
C ARG A 11 -36.94 24.70 -54.16
N ILE A 12 -36.31 25.16 -53.07
CA ILE A 12 -35.74 24.32 -52.01
C ILE A 12 -36.53 24.55 -50.71
N ALA A 13 -37.01 23.44 -50.15
CA ALA A 13 -37.59 23.31 -48.82
C ALA A 13 -36.50 22.99 -47.78
N SER A 14 -36.83 23.32 -46.52
CA SER A 14 -36.22 22.86 -45.26
C SER A 14 -34.71 23.07 -45.08
N GLY A 15 -34.38 24.10 -44.31
CA GLY A 15 -33.08 24.27 -43.69
C GLY A 15 -32.94 23.44 -42.41
N ARG A 16 -31.80 22.78 -42.28
CA ARG A 16 -31.16 22.37 -41.02
C ARG A 16 -29.70 22.10 -41.35
N ALA A 17 -28.84 23.04 -40.97
CA ALA A 17 -27.44 22.83 -40.58
C ALA A 17 -26.76 24.20 -40.47
N VAL A 18 -25.83 24.29 -39.53
CA VAL A 18 -24.79 25.33 -39.40
C VAL A 18 -25.23 26.65 -38.74
N LEU A 19 -25.14 26.71 -37.42
CA LEU A 19 -24.43 27.77 -36.67
C LEU A 19 -24.49 27.48 -35.15
N TRP A 20 -23.47 26.85 -34.59
CA TRP A 20 -23.26 26.76 -33.13
C TRP A 20 -21.77 26.87 -32.83
N ILE A 21 -21.22 28.09 -32.88
CA ILE A 21 -19.81 28.39 -32.52
C ILE A 21 -19.63 29.69 -31.68
N ALA A 22 -20.64 30.50 -31.34
CA ALA A 22 -20.35 31.87 -30.85
C ALA A 22 -20.94 32.31 -29.48
N VAL A 23 -21.32 31.41 -28.56
CA VAL A 23 -21.98 31.82 -27.29
C VAL A 23 -21.28 31.35 -26.00
N VAL A 24 -19.96 31.07 -26.02
CA VAL A 24 -19.16 30.81 -24.79
C VAL A 24 -17.88 31.67 -24.77
N LEU A 25 -18.01 32.98 -25.02
CA LEU A 25 -16.90 33.94 -24.97
C LEU A 25 -17.15 35.17 -24.07
N ALA A 26 -18.07 35.10 -23.11
CA ALA A 26 -18.32 36.22 -22.20
C ALA A 26 -18.43 35.80 -20.71
N ALA A 27 -17.46 35.00 -20.23
CA ALA A 27 -17.30 34.74 -18.80
C ALA A 27 -15.81 34.67 -18.41
N ALA A 28 -15.05 35.70 -18.74
CA ALA A 28 -13.76 36.03 -18.10
C ALA A 28 -13.37 37.47 -18.48
N GLY A 29 -13.61 38.43 -17.60
CA GLY A 29 -13.11 39.79 -17.75
C GLY A 29 -13.95 40.82 -17.01
N ALA A 30 -13.49 41.21 -15.82
CA ALA A 30 -14.02 42.36 -15.13
C ALA A 30 -13.72 43.65 -15.91
N ASP A 31 -14.76 44.35 -16.37
CA ASP A 31 -14.84 45.82 -16.30
C ASP A 31 -16.31 46.27 -16.32
N ALA A 32 -16.74 46.98 -15.28
CA ALA A 32 -18.13 47.36 -15.04
C ALA A 32 -18.46 48.70 -15.70
N SER A 33 -18.57 48.79 -17.03
CA SER A 33 -19.13 50.02 -17.67
C SER A 33 -19.59 49.96 -19.14
N ALA A 34 -19.71 48.80 -19.81
CA ALA A 34 -20.14 48.77 -21.22
C ALA A 34 -21.55 48.17 -21.41
N GLN A 35 -22.46 48.91 -22.05
CA GLN A 35 -23.80 48.45 -22.42
C GLN A 35 -23.77 47.40 -23.56
N PRO A 36 -24.74 46.45 -23.57
CA PRO A 36 -24.75 45.33 -24.51
C PRO A 36 -25.09 45.75 -25.95
N PRO A 37 -24.58 45.05 -26.98
CA PRO A 37 -24.85 45.39 -28.37
C PRO A 37 -26.29 45.02 -28.78
N GLU A 38 -26.91 45.91 -29.56
CA GLU A 38 -28.28 45.77 -30.06
C GLU A 38 -28.43 44.54 -30.97
N GLY A 39 -29.37 43.65 -30.62
CA GLY A 39 -29.77 42.50 -31.47
C GLY A 39 -29.97 41.16 -30.77
N ALA A 40 -29.89 41.08 -29.44
CA ALA A 40 -30.15 39.83 -28.70
C ALA A 40 -31.64 39.41 -28.83
N PRO A 41 -31.95 38.15 -29.22
CA PRO A 41 -33.31 37.64 -29.15
C PRO A 41 -33.75 37.47 -27.69
N PRO A 42 -35.04 37.65 -27.37
CA PRO A 42 -35.50 37.74 -25.99
C PRO A 42 -35.63 36.36 -25.33
N GLY A 43 -35.02 36.22 -24.15
CA GLY A 43 -35.46 35.32 -23.07
C GLY A 43 -35.25 33.82 -23.27
N LEU A 44 -34.17 33.28 -22.71
CA LEU A 44 -34.16 31.94 -22.14
C LEU A 44 -33.98 32.06 -20.62
N MET A 45 -35.02 32.61 -19.98
CA MET A 45 -35.32 32.39 -18.57
C MET A 45 -36.45 31.37 -18.57
N ILE A 46 -36.15 30.12 -18.20
CA ILE A 46 -37.17 29.10 -17.92
C ILE A 46 -36.96 28.72 -16.45
N GLY A 47 -38.04 28.75 -15.67
CA GLY A 47 -38.01 28.52 -14.23
C GLY A 47 -37.38 27.18 -13.86
N SER A 48 -36.64 27.19 -12.73
CA SER A 48 -35.84 26.12 -12.12
C SER A 48 -34.70 25.57 -12.97
N ASP A 49 -33.60 26.31 -13.08
CA ASP A 49 -32.37 25.93 -13.78
C ASP A 49 -31.29 25.45 -12.76
N PRO A 50 -30.56 24.33 -13.00
CA PRO A 50 -29.46 23.80 -12.16
C PRO A 50 -28.22 24.71 -12.02
N THR A 51 -28.35 26.01 -12.30
CA THR A 51 -27.22 26.91 -12.53
C THR A 51 -26.35 27.12 -11.29
N ALA A 52 -26.93 27.27 -10.09
CA ALA A 52 -26.15 27.57 -8.89
C ALA A 52 -25.20 26.42 -8.50
N ILE A 53 -25.69 25.17 -8.52
CA ILE A 53 -24.87 24.00 -8.16
C ILE A 53 -23.79 23.75 -9.22
N LEU A 54 -24.14 23.85 -10.52
CA LEU A 54 -23.15 23.72 -11.61
C LEU A 54 -22.10 24.83 -11.59
N VAL A 55 -22.47 26.06 -11.19
CA VAL A 55 -21.54 27.18 -11.02
C VAL A 55 -20.58 26.92 -9.87
N GLU A 56 -21.06 26.45 -8.71
CA GLU A 56 -20.18 26.09 -7.60
C GLU A 56 -19.27 24.89 -7.94
N LEU A 57 -19.79 23.90 -8.66
CA LEU A 57 -19.01 22.78 -9.16
C LEU A 57 -17.89 23.25 -10.09
N TYR A 58 -18.20 24.16 -11.04
CA TYR A 58 -17.20 24.79 -11.88
C TYR A 58 -16.19 25.63 -11.07
N LYS A 59 -16.64 26.45 -10.12
CA LYS A 59 -15.74 27.24 -9.27
C LYS A 59 -14.75 26.34 -8.53
N LEU A 60 -15.24 25.25 -7.91
CA LEU A 60 -14.42 24.31 -7.17
C LEU A 60 -13.44 23.57 -8.09
N GLU A 61 -13.92 22.87 -9.11
CA GLU A 61 -13.09 22.01 -9.96
C GLU A 61 -12.19 22.76 -10.95
N SER A 62 -12.50 24.02 -11.26
CA SER A 62 -11.69 24.84 -12.15
C SER A 62 -10.65 25.70 -11.40
N SER A 63 -10.81 25.86 -10.08
CA SER A 63 -9.79 26.49 -9.22
C SER A 63 -8.85 25.46 -8.59
N ARG A 64 -9.36 24.25 -8.35
CA ARG A 64 -8.61 23.05 -7.94
C ARG A 64 -8.36 22.15 -9.16
N ASP A 65 -7.89 20.94 -8.91
CA ASP A 65 -7.76 19.87 -9.91
C ASP A 65 -9.14 19.22 -10.15
N PRO A 66 -9.65 19.15 -11.40
CA PRO A 66 -10.93 18.52 -11.70
C PRO A 66 -10.84 16.99 -11.49
N LYS A 67 -11.00 16.55 -10.25
CA LYS A 67 -10.85 15.15 -9.84
C LYS A 67 -11.70 14.21 -10.69
N CYS A 68 -11.09 13.15 -11.21
CA CYS A 68 -11.78 12.02 -11.82
C CYS A 68 -12.30 11.04 -10.76
N HIS A 69 -13.11 10.07 -11.16
CA HIS A 69 -13.67 9.08 -10.25
C HIS A 69 -12.59 8.33 -9.45
N SER A 70 -11.59 7.71 -10.10
CA SER A 70 -10.61 6.94 -9.29
C SER A 70 -9.79 7.84 -8.39
N THR A 71 -9.38 9.04 -8.84
CA THR A 71 -8.67 9.97 -7.95
C THR A 71 -9.52 10.31 -6.73
N ALA A 72 -10.81 10.59 -6.90
CA ALA A 72 -11.71 10.87 -5.80
C ALA A 72 -11.85 9.65 -4.86
N SER A 73 -12.10 8.46 -5.40
CA SER A 73 -12.20 7.20 -4.64
C SER A 73 -10.90 6.85 -3.89
N ARG A 74 -9.74 7.25 -4.44
CA ARG A 74 -8.43 7.08 -3.83
C ARG A 74 -8.24 8.00 -2.63
N PHE A 75 -8.61 9.29 -2.76
CA PHE A 75 -8.57 10.22 -1.63
C PHE A 75 -9.39 9.71 -0.45
N GLU A 76 -10.50 9.02 -0.69
CA GLU A 76 -11.30 8.43 0.39
C GLU A 76 -10.60 7.28 1.10
N GLY A 77 -9.94 6.40 0.34
CA GLY A 77 -9.09 5.36 0.90
C GLY A 77 -7.78 5.86 1.53
N PHE A 78 -7.47 7.16 1.44
CA PHE A 78 -6.39 7.79 2.20
C PHE A 78 -6.90 8.48 3.45
N ILE A 79 -8.06 9.12 3.37
CA ILE A 79 -8.71 9.76 4.52
C ILE A 79 -9.01 8.72 5.61
N CYS A 80 -9.40 7.53 5.19
CA CYS A 80 -9.52 6.33 6.02
C CYS A 80 -8.23 5.52 5.84
N GLY A 81 -7.71 4.87 6.87
CA GLY A 81 -6.60 3.94 6.67
C GLY A 81 -7.04 2.55 6.22
N THR A 82 -8.31 2.20 6.43
CA THR A 82 -8.98 1.01 5.93
C THR A 82 -9.74 1.35 4.64
N SER A 83 -9.48 0.58 3.57
CA SER A 83 -10.13 0.76 2.26
C SER A 83 -11.65 0.57 2.35
N LEU A 84 -12.43 1.34 1.59
CA LEU A 84 -13.87 1.10 1.47
C LEU A 84 -14.14 -0.06 0.51
N SER A 85 -15.14 -0.88 0.81
CA SER A 85 -15.69 -1.81 -0.18
C SER A 85 -16.44 -1.05 -1.28
N VAL A 86 -16.68 -1.70 -2.42
CA VAL A 86 -17.47 -1.12 -3.52
C VAL A 86 -18.86 -0.70 -3.01
N ASP A 87 -19.59 -1.63 -2.39
CA ASP A 87 -20.91 -1.37 -1.81
C ASP A 87 -20.91 -0.25 -0.76
N ALA A 88 -19.82 -0.08 0.01
CA ALA A 88 -19.71 1.02 0.97
C ALA A 88 -19.60 2.38 0.26
N ARG A 89 -18.85 2.46 -0.85
CA ARG A 89 -18.76 3.69 -1.66
C ARG A 89 -20.11 4.07 -2.26
N GLU A 90 -20.86 3.08 -2.75
CA GLU A 90 -22.21 3.27 -3.25
C GLU A 90 -23.15 3.73 -2.15
N ARG A 91 -23.16 3.02 -1.03
CA ARG A 91 -24.07 3.31 0.08
C ARG A 91 -23.86 4.71 0.64
N ARG A 92 -22.62 5.18 0.67
CA ARG A 92 -22.28 6.57 1.02
C ARG A 92 -22.97 7.58 0.10
N PHE A 93 -23.01 7.36 -1.21
CA PHE A 93 -23.73 8.26 -2.13
C PHE A 93 -25.21 8.36 -1.75
N ASP A 94 -25.83 7.23 -1.42
CA ASP A 94 -27.23 7.21 -1.01
C ASP A 94 -27.45 7.94 0.32
N LEU A 95 -26.62 7.70 1.33
CA LEU A 95 -26.68 8.40 2.62
C LEU A 95 -26.53 9.92 2.47
N GLN A 96 -25.62 10.38 1.60
CA GLN A 96 -25.48 11.80 1.27
C GLN A 96 -26.76 12.37 0.63
N LYS A 97 -27.35 11.65 -0.33
CA LYS A 97 -28.59 12.05 -1.00
C LYS A 97 -29.76 12.10 -0.01
N GLU A 98 -29.90 11.11 0.87
CA GLU A 98 -30.93 11.08 1.92
C GLU A 98 -30.88 12.33 2.81
N LEU A 99 -29.67 12.67 3.31
CA LEU A 99 -29.47 13.85 4.15
C LEU A 99 -29.80 15.15 3.40
N ILE A 100 -29.31 15.28 2.16
CA ILE A 100 -29.57 16.46 1.32
C ILE A 100 -31.07 16.62 1.06
N ARG A 101 -31.78 15.55 0.70
CA ARG A 101 -33.23 15.59 0.45
C ARG A 101 -33.97 16.16 1.66
N LYS A 102 -33.66 15.67 2.87
CA LYS A 102 -34.31 16.12 4.11
C LYS A 102 -34.01 17.57 4.44
N LEU A 103 -32.72 17.95 4.41
CA LEU A 103 -32.31 19.31 4.72
C LEU A 103 -32.90 20.30 3.69
N TRP A 104 -32.88 19.96 2.40
CA TRP A 104 -33.39 20.82 1.34
C TRP A 104 -34.92 20.96 1.37
N ILE A 105 -35.68 19.87 1.59
CA ILE A 105 -37.14 19.94 1.78
C ILE A 105 -37.47 20.81 3.01
N GLY A 106 -36.78 20.59 4.13
CA GLY A 106 -36.96 21.38 5.35
C GLY A 106 -36.67 22.86 5.13
N ALA A 107 -35.55 23.17 4.48
CA ALA A 107 -35.11 24.53 4.21
C ALA A 107 -36.08 25.22 3.22
N SER A 108 -36.61 24.49 2.23
CA SER A 108 -37.64 24.99 1.32
C SER A 108 -38.92 25.36 2.05
N ARG A 109 -39.37 24.55 3.03
CA ARG A 109 -40.54 24.91 3.86
C ARG A 109 -40.29 26.16 4.69
N ARG A 110 -39.07 26.33 5.23
CA ARG A 110 -38.67 27.53 5.98
C ARG A 110 -38.64 28.76 5.07
N ALA A 111 -38.04 28.65 3.89
CA ALA A 111 -38.02 29.72 2.89
C ALA A 111 -39.43 30.12 2.45
N ALA A 112 -40.30 29.15 2.14
CA ALA A 112 -41.70 29.39 1.79
C ALA A 112 -42.46 30.09 2.92
N THR A 113 -42.24 29.69 4.18
CA THR A 113 -42.82 30.35 5.37
C THR A 113 -42.33 31.78 5.52
N ALA A 114 -41.05 32.03 5.24
CA ALA A 114 -40.43 33.35 5.20
C ALA A 114 -40.78 34.15 3.92
N ARG A 115 -41.60 33.59 3.01
CA ARG A 115 -41.97 34.14 1.70
C ARG A 115 -40.76 34.49 0.83
N GLN A 116 -39.67 33.74 0.97
CA GLN A 116 -38.49 33.85 0.12
C GLN A 116 -38.63 32.86 -1.06
N PRO A 117 -38.29 33.28 -2.28
CA PRO A 117 -38.45 32.46 -3.48
C PRO A 117 -37.32 31.44 -3.70
N PHE A 118 -36.27 31.47 -2.86
CA PHE A 118 -35.10 30.59 -2.94
C PHE A 118 -34.64 30.17 -1.54
N VAL A 119 -33.87 29.08 -1.50
CA VAL A 119 -33.24 28.55 -0.28
C VAL A 119 -31.80 29.07 -0.18
N SER A 120 -31.56 29.88 0.86
CA SER A 120 -30.26 30.41 1.27
C SER A 120 -29.72 29.73 2.54
N ASP A 121 -28.53 30.13 2.97
CA ASP A 121 -27.84 29.68 4.18
C ASP A 121 -28.70 29.84 5.45
N VAL A 122 -29.41 30.97 5.60
CA VAL A 122 -30.25 31.24 6.78
C VAL A 122 -31.42 30.26 6.96
N HIS A 123 -31.81 29.55 5.89
CA HIS A 123 -32.83 28.50 5.96
C HIS A 123 -32.24 27.13 6.27
N VAL A 124 -31.00 26.87 5.82
CA VAL A 124 -30.31 25.59 5.95
C VAL A 124 -29.69 25.45 7.35
N GLN A 125 -28.99 26.48 7.84
CA GLN A 125 -28.21 26.42 9.08
C GLN A 125 -29.01 25.92 10.29
N PRO A 126 -30.26 26.38 10.56
CA PRO A 126 -31.03 25.89 11.70
C PRO A 126 -31.41 24.40 11.63
N LEU A 127 -31.34 23.78 10.44
CA LEU A 127 -31.54 22.35 10.27
C LEU A 127 -30.22 21.59 10.45
N VAL A 128 -29.09 22.18 10.03
CA VAL A 128 -27.74 21.65 10.27
C VAL A 128 -27.42 21.63 11.76
N ASP A 129 -27.80 22.68 12.51
CA ASP A 129 -27.59 22.76 13.97
C ASP A 129 -28.32 21.64 14.74
N ARG A 130 -29.36 21.03 14.14
CA ARG A 130 -30.06 19.85 14.69
C ARG A 130 -29.30 18.54 14.44
N VAL A 131 -28.31 18.55 13.56
CA VAL A 131 -27.45 17.40 13.25
C VAL A 131 -26.14 17.53 14.02
N LEU A 132 -25.46 18.65 13.87
CA LEU A 132 -24.13 18.87 14.42
C LEU A 132 -23.88 20.33 14.82
N THR A 133 -22.85 20.51 15.64
CA THR A 133 -22.23 21.80 15.96
C THR A 133 -20.73 21.70 15.72
N GLN A 134 -20.10 22.81 15.34
CA GLN A 134 -18.68 22.86 14.99
C GLN A 134 -17.96 23.86 15.89
N SER A 135 -16.77 23.51 16.35
CA SER A 135 -15.89 24.39 17.13
C SER A 135 -14.43 24.13 16.78
N ALA A 136 -13.53 25.04 17.15
CA ALA A 136 -12.09 24.86 16.97
C ALA A 136 -11.44 24.42 18.28
N ALA A 137 -10.57 23.41 18.22
CA ALA A 137 -9.71 22.99 19.32
C ALA A 137 -8.51 23.92 19.46
N GLU A 138 -7.87 23.94 20.64
CA GLU A 138 -6.60 24.65 20.86
C GLU A 138 -5.45 24.08 20.00
N SER A 139 -5.53 22.80 19.61
CA SER A 139 -4.61 22.12 18.70
C SER A 139 -4.71 22.54 17.23
N GLY A 140 -5.73 23.34 16.87
CA GLY A 140 -6.03 23.71 15.47
C GLY A 140 -6.97 22.74 14.75
N GLU A 141 -7.38 21.64 15.39
CA GLU A 141 -8.36 20.69 14.86
C GLU A 141 -9.80 21.25 14.89
N LYS A 142 -10.62 20.82 13.94
CA LYS A 142 -12.05 21.11 13.90
C LYS A 142 -12.82 20.03 14.65
N LEU A 143 -13.44 20.41 15.75
CA LEU A 143 -14.28 19.51 16.57
C LEU A 143 -15.71 19.54 16.06
N ILE A 144 -16.18 18.39 15.57
CA ILE A 144 -17.56 18.16 15.17
C ILE A 144 -18.27 17.43 16.30
N LYS A 145 -19.33 18.05 16.85
CA LYS A 145 -20.16 17.47 17.89
C LYS A 145 -21.58 17.24 17.36
N PHE A 146 -21.95 15.98 17.23
CA PHE A 146 -23.28 15.56 16.79
C PHE A 146 -24.29 15.60 17.94
N GLN A 147 -25.56 15.88 17.61
CA GLN A 147 -26.64 15.90 18.61
C GLN A 147 -26.94 14.51 19.22
N THR A 148 -26.48 13.46 18.56
CA THR A 148 -26.50 12.07 19.05
C THR A 148 -25.49 11.81 20.17
N GLY A 149 -24.50 12.69 20.36
CA GLY A 149 -23.43 12.55 21.34
C GLY A 149 -22.07 12.13 20.75
N LEU A 150 -22.00 11.79 19.46
CA LEU A 150 -20.72 11.50 18.78
C LEU A 150 -19.88 12.78 18.68
N GLU A 151 -18.59 12.68 19.00
CA GLU A 151 -17.60 13.75 18.85
C GLU A 151 -16.45 13.26 17.99
N VAL A 152 -16.08 14.04 16.98
CA VAL A 152 -14.99 13.70 16.05
C VAL A 152 -14.10 14.92 15.85
N ALA A 153 -12.79 14.74 16.01
CA ALA A 153 -11.78 15.73 15.66
C ALA A 153 -11.35 15.53 14.21
N ILE A 154 -11.37 16.61 13.42
CA ILE A 154 -10.97 16.60 12.02
C ILE A 154 -9.77 17.54 11.87
N SER A 155 -8.65 17.03 11.38
CA SER A 155 -7.49 17.86 11.08
C SER A 155 -7.76 18.78 9.87
N PRO A 156 -7.14 19.98 9.81
CA PRO A 156 -7.30 20.89 8.67
C PRO A 156 -6.97 20.24 7.32
N VAL A 157 -5.98 19.36 7.29
CA VAL A 157 -5.55 18.62 6.08
C VAL A 157 -6.66 17.70 5.58
N ARG A 158 -7.25 16.87 6.47
CA ARG A 158 -8.35 15.96 6.09
C ARG A 158 -9.58 16.73 5.61
N GLU A 159 -9.88 17.87 6.24
CA GLU A 159 -10.97 18.74 5.80
C GLU A 159 -10.71 19.32 4.41
N GLU A 160 -9.50 19.86 4.15
CA GLU A 160 -9.15 20.41 2.84
C GLU A 160 -9.17 19.34 1.73
N GLN A 161 -8.60 18.16 2.00
CA GLN A 161 -8.55 17.05 1.05
C GLN A 161 -9.95 16.58 0.69
N TYR A 162 -10.81 16.30 1.67
CA TYR A 162 -12.19 15.88 1.40
C TYR A 162 -12.99 16.97 0.69
N ALA A 163 -12.86 18.23 1.11
CA ALA A 163 -13.58 19.36 0.51
C ALA A 163 -13.13 19.67 -0.92
N SER A 164 -11.97 19.16 -1.35
CA SER A 164 -11.52 19.21 -2.75
C SER A 164 -12.32 18.26 -3.64
N ILE A 165 -12.95 17.23 -3.06
CA ILE A 165 -13.79 16.29 -3.77
C ILE A 165 -15.21 16.84 -3.82
N ALA A 166 -15.72 17.08 -5.03
CA ALA A 166 -17.03 17.66 -5.21
C ALA A 166 -18.18 16.63 -5.10
N TYR A 167 -18.13 15.74 -4.12
CA TYR A 167 -19.15 14.72 -3.87
C TYR A 167 -20.47 15.31 -3.39
N ALA A 168 -20.45 16.18 -2.38
CA ALA A 168 -21.69 16.81 -1.90
C ALA A 168 -22.39 17.65 -2.98
N LEU A 169 -21.65 18.31 -3.87
CA LEU A 169 -22.22 19.03 -5.02
C LEU A 169 -22.85 18.08 -6.06
N ARG A 170 -22.22 16.92 -6.32
CA ARG A 170 -22.80 15.87 -7.18
C ARG A 170 -24.05 15.25 -6.56
N ALA A 171 -24.03 15.00 -5.26
CA ALA A 171 -25.20 14.52 -4.52
C ALA A 171 -26.34 15.54 -4.59
N GLN A 172 -26.06 16.84 -4.48
CA GLN A 172 -27.07 17.89 -4.68
C GLN A 172 -27.66 17.87 -6.10
N LEU A 173 -26.83 17.70 -7.15
CA LEU A 173 -27.32 17.55 -8.53
C LEU A 173 -28.15 16.28 -8.73
N SER A 174 -27.75 15.17 -8.10
CA SER A 174 -28.47 13.89 -8.18
C SER A 174 -29.84 14.02 -7.51
N VAL A 175 -29.90 14.64 -6.32
CA VAL A 175 -31.16 14.98 -5.63
C VAL A 175 -32.02 15.96 -6.43
N GLN A 176 -31.42 16.94 -7.11
CA GLN A 176 -32.15 17.86 -7.98
C GLN A 176 -32.77 17.12 -9.17
N GLN A 177 -32.02 16.24 -9.82
CA GLN A 177 -32.49 15.40 -10.92
C GLN A 177 -33.64 14.50 -10.48
N ASP A 178 -33.48 13.84 -9.32
CA ASP A 178 -34.51 13.05 -8.66
C ASP A 178 -35.82 13.86 -8.49
N PHE A 179 -35.76 15.08 -7.92
CA PHE A 179 -36.96 15.91 -7.77
C PHE A 179 -37.60 16.28 -9.11
N PHE A 180 -36.81 16.65 -10.12
CA PHE A 180 -37.33 16.95 -11.46
C PHE A 180 -37.99 15.77 -12.15
N MET A 181 -37.63 14.54 -11.78
CA MET A 181 -38.19 13.33 -12.39
C MET A 181 -39.38 12.75 -11.62
N SER A 182 -39.56 13.15 -10.36
CA SER A 182 -40.51 12.53 -9.42
C SER A 182 -41.93 13.11 -9.40
N GLY A 183 -42.34 13.97 -10.35
CA GLY A 183 -43.74 14.46 -10.47
C GLY A 183 -44.26 15.39 -9.36
N GLY A 184 -43.63 15.41 -8.18
CA GLY A 184 -44.15 16.00 -6.94
C GLY A 184 -43.80 17.46 -6.68
N ASP A 185 -44.05 17.91 -5.44
CA ASP A 185 -43.68 19.24 -4.94
C ASP A 185 -42.15 19.42 -5.00
N VAL A 186 -41.68 20.05 -6.06
CA VAL A 186 -40.26 20.39 -6.25
C VAL A 186 -39.84 21.39 -5.17
N PRO A 187 -38.78 21.12 -4.38
CA PRO A 187 -38.25 22.07 -3.41
C PRO A 187 -37.90 23.41 -4.06
N LEU A 188 -37.90 24.49 -3.26
CA LEU A 188 -37.47 25.80 -3.75
C LEU A 188 -35.99 25.71 -4.17
N THR A 189 -35.64 26.42 -5.24
CA THR A 189 -34.28 26.41 -5.79
C THR A 189 -33.26 26.92 -4.79
N LEU A 190 -32.08 26.29 -4.74
CA LEU A 190 -30.95 26.77 -3.95
C LEU A 190 -30.30 27.96 -4.63
N GLU A 191 -30.02 29.02 -3.86
CA GLU A 191 -29.05 30.04 -4.24
C GLU A 191 -27.66 29.69 -3.69
N GLU A 192 -26.63 30.46 -4.07
CA GLU A 192 -25.21 30.20 -3.73
C GLU A 192 -25.00 29.92 -2.23
N GLY A 193 -25.59 30.73 -1.35
CA GLY A 193 -25.50 30.51 0.10
C GLY A 193 -26.10 29.18 0.56
N GLY A 194 -27.24 28.78 -0.02
CA GLY A 194 -27.89 27.50 0.29
C GLY A 194 -27.09 26.29 -0.22
N VAL A 195 -26.54 26.39 -1.44
CA VAL A 195 -25.67 25.35 -2.01
C VAL A 195 -24.45 25.12 -1.12
N ASN A 196 -23.79 26.20 -0.70
CA ASN A 196 -22.59 26.14 0.14
C ASN A 196 -22.88 25.63 1.56
N ALA A 197 -23.99 26.06 2.18
CA ALA A 197 -24.39 25.58 3.50
C ALA A 197 -24.70 24.07 3.49
N LEU A 198 -25.39 23.56 2.47
CA LEU A 198 -25.63 22.13 2.32
C LEU A 198 -24.33 21.36 2.06
N ARG A 199 -23.44 21.89 1.21
CA ARG A 199 -22.14 21.29 0.91
C ARG A 199 -21.33 21.10 2.18
N GLN A 200 -21.10 22.17 2.94
CA GLN A 200 -20.31 22.14 4.18
C GLN A 200 -20.89 21.19 5.23
N ALA A 201 -22.22 21.14 5.35
CA ALA A 201 -22.88 20.24 6.29
C ALA A 201 -22.68 18.77 5.89
N VAL A 202 -22.89 18.42 4.63
CA VAL A 202 -22.76 17.05 4.12
C VAL A 202 -21.31 16.59 4.15
N ASP A 203 -20.36 17.46 3.81
CA ASP A 203 -18.93 17.15 3.88
C ASP A 203 -18.52 16.84 5.32
N ALA A 204 -18.92 17.68 6.28
CA ALA A 204 -18.61 17.46 7.70
C ALA A 204 -19.22 16.16 8.25
N VAL A 205 -20.48 15.86 7.90
CA VAL A 205 -21.14 14.60 8.31
C VAL A 205 -20.43 13.41 7.69
N THR A 206 -20.20 13.43 6.38
CA THR A 206 -19.63 12.28 5.67
C THR A 206 -18.22 11.99 6.13
N LEU A 207 -17.37 13.01 6.26
CA LEU A 207 -16.01 12.86 6.75
C LEU A 207 -15.98 12.30 8.18
N SER A 208 -16.85 12.77 9.07
CA SER A 208 -16.95 12.24 10.43
C SER A 208 -17.38 10.77 10.45
N VAL A 209 -18.34 10.40 9.58
CA VAL A 209 -18.82 9.01 9.46
C VAL A 209 -17.75 8.09 8.90
N LEU A 210 -16.99 8.55 7.89
CA LEU A 210 -15.87 7.80 7.34
C LEU A 210 -14.80 7.53 8.39
N LEU A 211 -14.37 8.55 9.14
CA LEU A 211 -13.37 8.39 10.21
C LEU A 211 -13.87 7.48 11.35
N THR A 212 -15.15 7.57 11.69
CA THR A 212 -15.76 6.68 12.70
C THR A 212 -15.84 5.25 12.20
N ALA A 213 -16.20 5.05 10.93
CA ALA A 213 -16.29 3.73 10.31
C ALA A 213 -14.91 3.08 10.15
N ASP A 214 -13.88 3.87 9.82
CA ASP A 214 -12.48 3.45 9.77
C ASP A 214 -12.01 2.90 11.12
N GLN A 215 -12.20 3.69 12.19
CA GLN A 215 -11.86 3.27 13.54
C GLN A 215 -12.61 1.99 13.94
N GLN A 216 -13.90 1.89 13.61
CA GLN A 216 -14.68 0.70 13.92
C GLN A 216 -14.23 -0.52 13.09
N ALA A 217 -13.91 -0.36 11.81
CA ALA A 217 -13.41 -1.43 10.96
C ALA A 217 -12.08 -1.98 11.51
N ARG A 218 -11.18 -1.13 11.98
CA ARG A 218 -9.91 -1.55 12.61
C ARG A 218 -10.12 -2.32 13.92
N ILE A 219 -11.08 -1.88 14.75
CA ILE A 219 -11.46 -2.58 15.99
C ILE A 219 -12.10 -3.94 15.68
N ASP A 220 -13.01 -3.97 14.71
CA ASP A 220 -13.74 -5.18 14.30
C ASP A 220 -12.94 -6.07 13.35
N ASN A 221 -11.67 -5.71 13.08
CA ASN A 221 -10.75 -6.44 12.23
C ASN A 221 -11.26 -6.68 10.80
N GLN A 222 -11.94 -5.69 10.22
CA GLN A 222 -12.45 -5.76 8.86
C GLN A 222 -11.36 -5.30 7.87
N PRO A 223 -11.08 -6.06 6.79
CA PRO A 223 -10.10 -5.65 5.77
C PRO A 223 -10.57 -4.44 4.95
N GLN A 224 -11.89 -4.19 4.97
CA GLN A 224 -12.52 -3.05 4.32
C GLN A 224 -13.63 -2.48 5.18
N ILE A 225 -13.85 -1.16 5.09
CA ILE A 225 -15.08 -0.54 5.59
C ILE A 225 -16.22 -1.05 4.71
N THR A 226 -17.08 -1.88 5.29
CA THR A 226 -18.27 -2.42 4.62
C THR A 226 -19.42 -1.42 4.65
N ALA A 227 -20.43 -1.63 3.79
CA ALA A 227 -21.66 -0.84 3.82
C ALA A 227 -22.35 -0.90 5.19
N GLU A 228 -22.32 -2.04 5.87
CA GLU A 228 -22.90 -2.21 7.21
C GLU A 228 -22.16 -1.36 8.26
N THR A 229 -20.83 -1.40 8.27
CA THR A 229 -20.00 -0.61 9.20
C THR A 229 -20.18 0.88 8.96
N LEU A 230 -20.23 1.30 7.69
CA LEU A 230 -20.52 2.68 7.31
C LEU A 230 -21.92 3.12 7.80
N GLU A 231 -22.95 2.28 7.65
CA GLU A 231 -24.29 2.59 8.14
C GLU A 231 -24.37 2.69 9.66
N LYS A 232 -23.66 1.82 10.39
CA LYS A 232 -23.58 1.89 11.86
C LYS A 232 -22.99 3.24 12.29
N ALA A 233 -21.87 3.64 11.69
CA ALA A 233 -21.25 4.95 11.94
C ALA A 233 -22.20 6.10 11.56
N TRP A 234 -22.93 6.00 10.44
CA TRP A 234 -23.92 7.00 10.04
C TRP A 234 -25.03 7.19 11.08
N ARG A 235 -25.55 6.09 11.65
CA ARG A 235 -26.60 6.14 12.70
C ARG A 235 -26.10 6.74 14.00
N LEU A 236 -24.79 6.70 14.27
CA LEU A 236 -24.16 7.40 15.39
C LEU A 236 -24.04 8.90 15.13
N ALA A 237 -24.04 9.35 13.87
CA ALA A 237 -23.91 10.76 13.50
C ALA A 237 -25.28 11.44 13.26
N VAL A 238 -26.16 10.80 12.50
CA VAL A 238 -27.40 11.42 11.99
C VAL A 238 -28.63 10.93 12.77
N PRO A 239 -29.43 11.82 13.38
CA PRO A 239 -30.67 11.46 14.07
C PRO A 239 -31.67 10.66 13.23
N ALA A 240 -32.34 9.68 13.83
CA ALA A 240 -33.27 8.78 13.14
C ALA A 240 -34.47 9.49 12.49
N ASP A 241 -34.90 10.66 12.96
CA ASP A 241 -35.98 11.44 12.34
C ASP A 241 -35.59 12.10 11.01
N LEU A 242 -34.29 12.04 10.67
CA LEU A 242 -33.71 12.52 9.42
C LEU A 242 -33.42 11.37 8.43
N SER A 243 -33.80 10.12 8.69
CA SER A 243 -33.75 9.04 7.69
C SER A 243 -34.84 9.19 6.62
N PHE A 244 -34.53 8.82 5.37
CA PHE A 244 -35.43 8.96 4.23
C PHE A 244 -35.79 7.58 3.65
N ASP A 245 -37.03 7.42 3.18
CA ASP A 245 -37.51 6.18 2.55
C ASP A 245 -37.24 6.24 1.04
N ASP A 246 -36.06 5.75 0.64
CA ASP A 246 -35.58 5.80 -0.74
C ASP A 246 -36.34 4.84 -1.66
N GLU A 247 -36.81 3.69 -1.16
CA GLU A 247 -37.55 2.71 -1.96
C GLU A 247 -38.92 3.25 -2.40
N ALA A 248 -39.63 3.91 -1.47
CA ALA A 248 -40.88 4.59 -1.80
C ALA A 248 -40.68 5.71 -2.82
N PHE A 249 -39.53 6.41 -2.76
CA PHE A 249 -39.21 7.51 -3.67
C PHE A 249 -38.78 7.02 -5.05
N GLU A 250 -37.98 5.96 -5.15
CA GLU A 250 -37.64 5.30 -6.42
C GLU A 250 -38.88 4.74 -7.12
N THR A 251 -39.78 4.11 -6.36
CA THR A 251 -41.09 3.68 -6.89
C THR A 251 -41.87 4.85 -7.49
N LYS A 252 -41.83 6.00 -6.82
CA LYS A 252 -42.48 7.22 -7.30
C LYS A 252 -41.83 7.77 -8.59
N LEU A 253 -40.50 7.76 -8.68
CA LEU A 253 -39.76 8.15 -9.89
C LEU A 253 -40.21 7.33 -11.11
N VAL A 254 -40.34 6.01 -10.94
CA VAL A 254 -40.78 5.10 -12.01
C VAL A 254 -42.23 5.40 -12.44
N GLN A 255 -43.12 5.66 -11.48
CA GLN A 255 -44.54 5.87 -11.74
C GLN A 255 -44.87 7.24 -12.35
N GLU A 256 -44.17 8.29 -11.91
CA GLU A 256 -44.53 9.68 -12.22
C GLU A 256 -43.69 10.32 -13.34
N SER A 257 -42.55 9.73 -13.71
CA SER A 257 -41.67 10.30 -14.74
C SER A 257 -42.30 10.29 -16.15
N ASN A 258 -42.13 11.39 -16.88
CA ASN A 258 -42.58 11.53 -18.28
C ASN A 258 -41.44 12.00 -19.19
N GLU A 259 -41.70 12.04 -20.51
CA GLU A 259 -40.69 12.37 -21.54
C GLU A 259 -40.08 13.77 -21.37
N GLN A 260 -40.85 14.76 -20.95
CA GLN A 260 -40.35 16.11 -20.69
C GLN A 260 -39.43 16.12 -19.46
N MET A 261 -39.85 15.47 -18.38
CA MET A 261 -39.06 15.36 -17.14
C MET A 261 -37.75 14.59 -17.37
N ARG A 262 -37.80 13.55 -18.21
CA ARG A 262 -36.62 12.82 -18.70
C ARG A 262 -35.67 13.71 -19.50
N THR A 263 -36.21 14.52 -20.40
CA THR A 263 -35.41 15.50 -21.18
C THR A 263 -34.73 16.53 -20.28
N ASP A 264 -35.43 17.02 -19.26
CA ASP A 264 -34.89 18.00 -18.32
C ASP A 264 -33.85 17.36 -17.39
N GLY A 265 -34.05 16.11 -16.95
CA GLY A 265 -33.06 15.32 -16.21
C GLY A 265 -31.78 15.06 -17.01
N ALA A 266 -31.89 14.83 -18.33
CA ALA A 266 -30.74 14.66 -19.21
C ALA A 266 -29.91 15.95 -19.39
N ARG A 267 -30.53 17.14 -19.25
CA ARG A 267 -29.80 18.42 -19.31
C ARG A 267 -28.82 18.60 -18.15
N ILE A 268 -29.11 18.03 -16.97
CA ILE A 268 -28.19 18.08 -15.82
C ILE A 268 -26.88 17.35 -16.17
N VAL A 269 -26.96 16.14 -16.71
CA VAL A 269 -25.78 15.35 -17.10
C VAL A 269 -24.98 16.07 -18.19
N LEU A 270 -25.64 16.59 -19.22
CA LEU A 270 -24.96 17.40 -20.24
C LEU A 270 -24.32 18.66 -19.65
N GLY A 271 -24.94 19.26 -18.64
CA GLY A 271 -24.37 20.36 -17.85
C GLY A 271 -23.08 19.96 -17.14
N ILE A 272 -23.06 18.80 -16.49
CA ILE A 272 -21.87 18.23 -15.82
C ILE A 272 -20.75 17.98 -16.83
N ILE A 273 -21.06 17.30 -17.95
CA ILE A 273 -20.06 16.99 -18.99
C ILE A 273 -19.43 18.29 -19.52
N ASN A 274 -20.24 19.30 -19.82
CA ASN A 274 -19.75 20.60 -20.27
C ASN A 274 -18.90 21.30 -19.21
N GLN A 275 -19.33 21.28 -17.94
CA GLN A 275 -18.57 21.85 -16.83
C GLN A 275 -17.22 21.14 -16.63
N LYS A 276 -17.18 19.81 -16.70
CA LYS A 276 -15.94 19.01 -16.63
C LYS A 276 -14.98 19.38 -17.75
N MET A 277 -15.45 19.39 -19.00
CA MET A 277 -14.64 19.78 -20.14
C MET A 277 -14.05 21.20 -19.98
N GLN A 278 -14.84 22.16 -19.49
CA GLN A 278 -14.38 23.52 -19.21
C GLN A 278 -13.36 23.58 -18.07
N SER A 279 -13.55 22.77 -17.03
CA SER A 279 -12.63 22.72 -15.87
C SER A 279 -11.29 22.12 -16.28
N TYR A 280 -11.26 21.01 -17.02
CA TYR A 280 -10.03 20.47 -17.60
C TYR A 280 -9.34 21.45 -18.56
N ALA A 281 -10.10 22.15 -19.40
CA ALA A 281 -9.53 23.14 -20.31
C ALA A 281 -8.85 24.29 -19.55
N LYS A 282 -9.49 24.80 -18.49
CA LYS A 282 -8.94 25.87 -17.65
C LYS A 282 -7.75 25.38 -16.81
N TYR A 283 -7.86 24.18 -16.22
CA TYR A 283 -6.82 23.57 -15.40
C TYR A 283 -5.53 23.34 -16.19
N ASN A 284 -5.65 22.76 -17.39
CA ASN A 284 -4.50 22.47 -18.23
C ASN A 284 -3.91 23.71 -18.91
N ALA A 285 -4.75 24.69 -19.27
CA ALA A 285 -4.35 25.90 -20.00
C ALA A 285 -3.52 25.61 -21.28
N ILE A 286 -3.82 24.52 -21.98
CA ILE A 286 -3.13 24.09 -23.21
C ILE A 286 -3.98 24.39 -24.45
N ASP A 287 -3.31 24.75 -25.55
CA ASP A 287 -3.96 24.94 -26.86
C ASP A 287 -4.42 23.58 -27.44
N PRO A 288 -5.57 23.50 -28.15
CA PRO A 288 -6.04 22.27 -28.78
C PRO A 288 -5.02 21.53 -29.66
N ALA A 289 -4.14 22.24 -30.35
CA ALA A 289 -3.08 21.63 -31.17
C ALA A 289 -2.01 20.93 -30.32
N GLN A 290 -1.67 21.52 -29.16
CA GLN A 290 -0.71 20.93 -28.22
C GLN A 290 -1.30 19.69 -27.55
N ARG A 291 -2.61 19.70 -27.25
CA ARG A 291 -3.32 18.57 -26.65
C ARG A 291 -3.33 17.32 -27.54
N ASN A 292 -3.50 17.48 -28.86
CA ASN A 292 -3.38 16.36 -29.81
C ASN A 292 -1.94 15.82 -29.92
N ALA A 293 -0.92 16.69 -29.88
CA ALA A 293 0.48 16.26 -29.89
C ALA A 293 0.84 15.46 -28.62
N LEU A 294 0.30 15.86 -27.46
CA LEU A 294 0.46 15.14 -26.21
C LEU A 294 -0.24 13.77 -26.23
N LEU A 295 -1.44 13.67 -26.83
CA LEU A 295 -2.10 12.38 -27.03
C LEU A 295 -1.21 11.41 -27.84
N ILE A 296 -0.59 11.89 -28.92
CA ILE A 296 0.33 11.07 -29.74
C ILE A 296 1.55 10.63 -28.92
N ARG A 297 2.14 11.56 -28.15
CA ARG A 297 3.27 11.25 -27.26
C ARG A 297 2.90 10.17 -26.26
N ASN A 298 1.76 10.31 -25.57
CA ASN A 298 1.35 9.39 -24.52
C ASN A 298 0.92 8.03 -25.08
N LEU A 299 0.29 8.02 -26.26
CA LEU A 299 -0.01 6.79 -26.99
C LEU A 299 1.26 5.95 -27.22
N ARG A 300 2.37 6.61 -27.58
CA ARG A 300 3.67 5.95 -27.76
C ARG A 300 4.32 5.55 -26.44
N GLN A 301 4.39 6.47 -25.49
CA GLN A 301 5.25 6.37 -24.31
C GLN A 301 4.60 5.58 -23.16
N PHE A 302 3.32 5.84 -22.88
CA PHE A 302 2.62 5.34 -21.69
C PHE A 302 1.65 4.22 -22.07
N TYR A 303 0.83 4.43 -23.10
CA TYR A 303 -0.28 3.52 -23.38
C TYR A 303 0.18 2.27 -24.15
N ALA A 304 0.70 2.42 -25.38
CA ALA A 304 1.12 1.29 -26.20
C ALA A 304 2.50 0.74 -25.83
N ARG A 305 3.37 1.58 -25.24
CA ARG A 305 4.80 1.29 -25.00
C ARG A 305 5.48 0.70 -26.25
N TYR A 306 5.10 1.18 -27.43
CA TYR A 306 5.55 0.66 -28.72
C TYR A 306 5.68 1.81 -29.74
N PRO A 307 6.63 1.76 -30.70
CA PRO A 307 6.81 2.85 -31.66
C PRO A 307 5.56 3.14 -32.51
N LEU A 308 5.31 4.42 -32.77
CA LEU A 308 4.39 4.91 -33.79
C LEU A 308 5.19 5.25 -35.06
N SER A 309 4.51 5.35 -36.22
CA SER A 309 5.15 5.67 -37.50
C SER A 309 5.82 7.05 -37.46
N GLU A 310 6.87 7.26 -38.25
CA GLU A 310 7.39 8.62 -38.48
C GLU A 310 6.58 9.36 -39.55
N ASP A 311 5.70 8.67 -40.30
CA ASP A 311 4.80 9.25 -41.29
C ASP A 311 3.57 9.91 -40.59
N PRO A 312 3.41 11.25 -40.69
CA PRO A 312 2.30 11.96 -40.06
C PRO A 312 0.91 11.48 -40.51
N GLN A 313 0.75 11.03 -41.76
CA GLN A 313 -0.54 10.56 -42.26
C GLN A 313 -0.92 9.21 -41.63
N ARG A 314 0.03 8.29 -41.52
CA ARG A 314 -0.21 6.99 -40.87
C ARG A 314 -0.49 7.14 -39.39
N ASN A 315 0.26 8.02 -38.70
CA ASN A 315 -0.02 8.35 -37.30
C ASN A 315 -1.43 8.91 -37.13
N GLN A 316 -1.84 9.82 -38.00
CA GLN A 316 -3.18 10.39 -37.95
C GLN A 316 -4.26 9.33 -38.16
N GLN A 317 -4.04 8.35 -39.06
CA GLN A 317 -4.96 7.22 -39.24
C GLN A 317 -5.08 6.34 -37.99
N VAL A 318 -3.97 6.01 -37.33
CA VAL A 318 -3.96 5.23 -36.09
C VAL A 318 -4.69 5.97 -34.97
N VAL A 319 -4.39 7.25 -34.78
CA VAL A 319 -5.04 8.09 -33.75
C VAL A 319 -6.54 8.24 -34.03
N GLN A 320 -6.93 8.46 -35.27
CA GLN A 320 -8.34 8.58 -35.64
C GLN A 320 -9.11 7.28 -35.37
N ALA A 321 -8.53 6.13 -35.75
CA ALA A 321 -9.13 4.82 -35.49
C ALA A 321 -9.24 4.52 -33.99
N TYR A 322 -8.19 4.84 -33.22
CA TYR A 322 -8.20 4.77 -31.77
C TYR A 322 -9.37 5.59 -31.18
N GLN A 323 -9.48 6.88 -31.52
CA GLN A 323 -10.55 7.74 -31.01
C GLN A 323 -11.96 7.25 -31.38
N LEU A 324 -12.16 6.81 -32.63
CA LEU A 324 -13.46 6.27 -33.08
C LEU A 324 -13.82 4.98 -32.34
N THR A 325 -12.82 4.14 -32.05
CA THR A 325 -12.98 2.88 -31.32
C THR A 325 -13.36 3.14 -29.86
N VAL A 326 -12.69 4.09 -29.19
CA VAL A 326 -13.05 4.48 -27.81
C VAL A 326 -14.45 5.09 -27.75
N GLN A 327 -14.84 5.93 -28.72
CA GLN A 327 -16.22 6.44 -28.80
C GLN A 327 -17.25 5.33 -29.03
N ALA A 328 -16.90 4.28 -29.78
CA ALA A 328 -17.76 3.11 -29.97
C ALA A 328 -17.91 2.29 -28.68
N PHE A 329 -16.83 2.12 -27.93
CA PHE A 329 -16.85 1.52 -26.60
C PHE A 329 -17.70 2.32 -25.63
N ALA A 330 -17.53 3.65 -25.56
CA ALA A 330 -18.34 4.53 -24.73
C ALA A 330 -19.85 4.37 -24.98
N ARG A 331 -20.25 4.23 -26.26
CA ARG A 331 -21.65 3.94 -26.60
C ARG A 331 -22.12 2.59 -26.07
N ARG A 332 -21.29 1.55 -26.23
CA ARG A 332 -21.60 0.20 -25.74
C ARG A 332 -21.73 0.18 -24.22
N LEU A 333 -20.82 0.84 -23.51
CA LEU A 333 -20.80 0.91 -22.06
C LEU A 333 -22.07 1.56 -21.49
N ILE A 334 -22.50 2.69 -22.05
CA ILE A 334 -23.75 3.35 -21.62
C ILE A 334 -24.98 2.49 -21.94
N VAL A 335 -25.00 1.78 -23.08
CA VAL A 335 -26.11 0.86 -23.42
C VAL A 335 -26.18 -0.31 -22.44
N GLU A 336 -25.03 -0.89 -22.08
CA GLU A 336 -24.96 -1.97 -21.09
C GLU A 336 -25.46 -1.50 -19.71
N ALA A 337 -25.03 -0.31 -19.26
CA ALA A 337 -25.50 0.29 -18.02
C ALA A 337 -27.01 0.59 -18.05
N ALA A 338 -27.54 1.03 -19.19
CA ALA A 338 -28.98 1.23 -19.37
C ALA A 338 -29.77 -0.09 -19.29
N MET A 339 -29.22 -1.19 -19.81
CA MET A 339 -29.81 -2.53 -19.71
C MET A 339 -29.83 -3.03 -18.27
N ASN A 340 -28.77 -2.78 -17.49
CA ASN A 340 -28.74 -3.08 -16.05
C ASN A 340 -29.84 -2.32 -15.29
N ALA A 341 -29.95 -1.01 -15.52
CA ALA A 341 -30.99 -0.19 -14.91
C ALA A 341 -32.41 -0.62 -15.33
N GLU A 342 -32.62 -1.01 -16.60
CA GLU A 342 -33.91 -1.51 -17.09
C GLU A 342 -34.32 -2.83 -16.41
N ARG A 343 -33.35 -3.73 -16.16
CA ARG A 343 -33.56 -4.99 -15.44
C ARG A 343 -34.07 -4.76 -14.02
N ASP A 344 -33.56 -3.71 -13.37
CA ASP A 344 -33.96 -3.31 -12.01
C ASP A 344 -35.17 -2.34 -12.01
N HIS A 345 -35.84 -2.19 -13.15
CA HIS A 345 -37.00 -1.31 -13.36
C HIS A 345 -36.76 0.17 -13.05
N ARG A 346 -35.50 0.64 -13.14
CA ARG A 346 -35.13 2.04 -12.90
C ARG A 346 -35.25 2.90 -14.15
N THR A 347 -35.53 4.18 -13.94
CA THR A 347 -35.49 5.22 -15.01
C THR A 347 -34.13 5.92 -15.07
N LEU A 348 -33.39 5.92 -13.97
CA LEU A 348 -32.03 6.44 -13.88
C LEU A 348 -31.03 5.29 -13.79
N ILE A 349 -29.93 5.41 -14.52
CA ILE A 349 -28.75 4.57 -14.40
C ILE A 349 -28.02 5.04 -13.15
N ARG A 350 -27.98 4.20 -12.11
CA ARG A 350 -27.28 4.48 -10.85
C ARG A 350 -25.83 4.01 -10.93
N ALA A 351 -25.04 4.31 -9.89
CA ALA A 351 -23.62 3.95 -9.82
C ALA A 351 -23.39 2.45 -10.10
N GLY A 352 -24.08 1.56 -9.39
CA GLY A 352 -23.93 0.12 -9.56
C GLY A 352 -24.33 -0.42 -10.93
N ASP A 353 -25.28 0.23 -11.60
CA ASP A 353 -25.63 -0.13 -12.99
C ASP A 353 -24.44 0.13 -13.93
N ALA A 354 -23.70 1.22 -13.70
CA ALA A 354 -22.51 1.60 -14.46
C ALA A 354 -21.29 0.76 -14.09
N GLU A 355 -21.07 0.45 -12.81
CA GLU A 355 -19.97 -0.42 -12.36
C GLU A 355 -20.12 -1.84 -12.92
N ALA A 356 -21.32 -2.41 -12.82
CA ALA A 356 -21.62 -3.71 -13.42
C ALA A 356 -21.42 -3.72 -14.94
N ALA A 357 -21.66 -2.61 -15.62
CA ALA A 357 -21.41 -2.47 -17.05
C ALA A 357 -19.91 -2.39 -17.39
N VAL A 358 -19.11 -1.73 -16.56
CA VAL A 358 -17.65 -1.72 -16.67
C VAL A 358 -17.12 -3.15 -16.51
N GLU A 359 -17.52 -3.84 -15.44
CA GLU A 359 -17.08 -5.21 -15.15
C GLU A 359 -17.47 -6.19 -16.27
N THR A 360 -18.66 -6.03 -16.85
CA THR A 360 -19.10 -6.85 -17.98
C THR A 360 -18.23 -6.67 -19.24
N LEU A 361 -17.70 -5.46 -19.49
CA LEU A 361 -17.00 -5.15 -20.73
C LEU A 361 -15.47 -5.21 -20.62
N ILE A 362 -14.95 -4.90 -19.44
CA ILE A 362 -13.52 -4.88 -19.09
C ILE A 362 -13.37 -5.42 -17.66
N PRO A 363 -13.57 -6.74 -17.44
CA PRO A 363 -13.53 -7.30 -16.09
C PRO A 363 -12.15 -7.07 -15.47
N GLN A 364 -12.14 -6.46 -14.30
CA GLN A 364 -10.93 -5.90 -13.72
C GLN A 364 -10.95 -5.88 -12.20
N THR A 365 -9.76 -5.94 -11.60
CA THR A 365 -9.54 -5.56 -10.21
C THR A 365 -8.60 -4.37 -10.18
N ILE A 366 -8.73 -3.55 -9.14
CA ILE A 366 -7.88 -2.37 -8.92
C ILE A 366 -7.13 -2.62 -7.62
N ASP A 367 -5.80 -2.56 -7.67
CA ASP A 367 -4.96 -2.73 -6.48
C ASP A 367 -4.84 -1.43 -5.68
N ASP A 368 -4.07 -1.48 -4.60
CA ASP A 368 -3.90 -0.37 -3.68
C ASP A 368 -3.16 0.83 -4.26
N PHE A 369 -2.45 0.64 -5.38
CA PHE A 369 -1.81 1.71 -6.13
C PHE A 369 -2.69 2.32 -7.23
N GLU A 370 -3.93 1.85 -7.35
CA GLU A 370 -4.82 2.07 -8.49
C GLU A 370 -4.33 1.45 -9.81
N ASP A 371 -3.39 0.51 -9.76
CA ASP A 371 -3.07 -0.26 -10.95
C ASP A 371 -4.26 -1.19 -11.26
N ILE A 372 -4.58 -1.27 -12.54
CA ILE A 372 -5.77 -1.96 -13.01
C ILE A 372 -5.34 -3.30 -13.60
N HIS A 373 -5.71 -4.38 -12.94
CA HIS A 373 -5.49 -5.74 -13.41
C HIS A 373 -6.71 -6.21 -14.18
N VAL A 374 -6.57 -6.34 -15.50
CA VAL A 374 -7.68 -6.81 -16.35
C VAL A 374 -7.56 -8.30 -16.63
N PHE A 375 -8.72 -8.95 -16.77
CA PHE A 375 -8.85 -10.38 -17.09
C PHE A 375 -8.25 -11.32 -16.03
N THR A 376 -8.40 -11.00 -14.74
CA THR A 376 -7.75 -11.72 -13.62
C THR A 376 -8.02 -13.23 -13.54
N LYS A 377 -9.18 -13.70 -14.01
CA LYS A 377 -9.49 -15.14 -14.11
C LYS A 377 -8.69 -15.90 -15.18
N LEU A 378 -8.01 -15.21 -16.10
CA LEU A 378 -7.18 -15.81 -17.15
C LEU A 378 -5.75 -16.14 -16.67
N ALA A 379 -4.98 -16.87 -17.50
CA ALA A 379 -3.57 -17.19 -17.23
C ALA A 379 -2.68 -15.94 -17.20
N ARG A 380 -1.55 -15.99 -16.46
CA ARG A 380 -0.69 -14.81 -16.20
C ARG A 380 -0.22 -14.10 -17.47
N ASP A 381 0.05 -14.85 -18.53
CA ASP A 381 0.47 -14.33 -19.84
C ASP A 381 -0.67 -13.66 -20.64
N GLN A 382 -1.91 -13.87 -20.23
CA GLN A 382 -3.12 -13.21 -20.76
C GLN A 382 -3.61 -12.06 -19.88
N ARG A 383 -3.08 -11.94 -18.65
CA ARG A 383 -3.38 -10.84 -17.73
C ARG A 383 -2.62 -9.58 -18.16
N LEU A 384 -3.21 -8.45 -17.84
CA LEU A 384 -2.66 -7.14 -18.18
C LEU A 384 -2.80 -6.21 -16.98
N THR A 385 -1.71 -5.54 -16.63
CA THR A 385 -1.72 -4.46 -15.64
C THR A 385 -1.59 -3.12 -16.36
N LEU A 386 -2.53 -2.21 -16.08
CA LEU A 386 -2.44 -0.80 -16.47
C LEU A 386 -1.98 -0.03 -15.24
N GLU A 387 -0.83 0.61 -15.31
CA GLU A 387 -0.33 1.38 -14.17
C GLU A 387 -1.20 2.63 -13.98
N ALA A 388 -1.49 3.00 -12.74
CA ALA A 388 -2.32 4.16 -12.40
C ALA A 388 -1.86 5.45 -13.11
N TYR A 389 -0.53 5.62 -13.24
CA TYR A 389 0.08 6.75 -13.95
C TYR A 389 -0.29 6.80 -15.44
N ASP A 390 -0.41 5.65 -16.10
CA ASP A 390 -0.83 5.59 -17.50
C ASP A 390 -2.28 6.10 -17.63
N CYS A 391 -3.17 5.67 -16.73
CA CYS A 391 -4.55 6.13 -16.67
C CYS A 391 -4.68 7.63 -16.32
N ASP A 392 -3.91 8.11 -15.35
CA ASP A 392 -3.82 9.53 -14.98
C ASP A 392 -3.40 10.40 -16.16
N SER A 393 -2.36 9.98 -16.88
CA SER A 393 -1.87 10.73 -18.04
C SER A 393 -2.89 10.85 -19.18
N LEU A 394 -3.97 10.06 -19.16
CA LEU A 394 -5.12 10.22 -20.04
C LEU A 394 -6.21 11.09 -19.43
N ARG A 395 -6.54 10.84 -18.15
CA ARG A 395 -7.62 11.52 -17.41
C ARG A 395 -7.35 13.02 -17.28
N ASP A 396 -6.11 13.40 -17.02
CA ASP A 396 -5.70 14.80 -16.86
C ASP A 396 -6.02 15.66 -18.10
N PHE A 397 -6.17 15.08 -19.30
CA PHE A 397 -6.57 15.80 -20.52
C PHE A 397 -8.09 15.91 -20.73
N GLY A 398 -8.92 15.23 -19.95
CA GLY A 398 -10.38 15.27 -20.09
C GLY A 398 -10.95 14.62 -21.37
N PHE A 399 -10.16 13.82 -22.11
CA PHE A 399 -10.63 13.18 -23.35
C PHE A 399 -11.80 12.22 -23.15
N HIS A 400 -11.85 11.54 -22.01
CA HIS A 400 -12.90 10.59 -21.65
C HIS A 400 -14.29 11.26 -21.58
N TRP A 401 -14.38 12.48 -21.06
CA TRP A 401 -15.61 13.29 -21.09
C TRP A 401 -16.02 13.73 -22.49
N GLU A 402 -15.05 14.05 -23.36
CA GLU A 402 -15.34 14.39 -24.77
C GLU A 402 -15.86 13.20 -25.57
N TRP A 403 -15.27 12.03 -25.36
CA TRP A 403 -15.72 10.80 -26.00
C TRP A 403 -17.09 10.38 -25.51
N MET A 404 -17.38 10.56 -24.21
CA MET A 404 -18.71 10.40 -23.63
C MET A 404 -19.73 11.37 -24.24
N TYR A 405 -19.40 12.67 -24.35
CA TYR A 405 -20.25 13.66 -25.02
C TYR A 405 -20.55 13.27 -26.47
N GLY A 406 -19.51 12.86 -27.21
CA GLY A 406 -19.64 12.42 -28.60
C GLY A 406 -20.47 11.13 -28.75
N ALA A 407 -20.44 10.25 -27.75
CA ALA A 407 -21.27 9.06 -27.68
C ALA A 407 -22.74 9.43 -27.45
N LEU A 408 -23.05 10.21 -26.40
CA LEU A 408 -24.41 10.64 -26.05
C LEU A 408 -25.07 11.45 -27.16
N SER A 409 -24.32 12.35 -27.82
CA SER A 409 -24.85 13.20 -28.91
C SER A 409 -25.30 12.42 -30.15
N LYS A 410 -24.90 11.14 -30.27
CA LYS A 410 -25.16 10.27 -31.43
C LYS A 410 -25.92 9.00 -31.04
N MET A 411 -26.40 8.89 -29.81
CA MET A 411 -27.16 7.73 -29.35
C MET A 411 -28.59 7.75 -29.88
N PRO A 412 -29.14 6.61 -30.34
CA PRO A 412 -30.57 6.45 -30.51
C PRO A 412 -31.27 6.42 -29.12
N ASP A 413 -32.59 6.63 -29.08
CA ASP A 413 -33.42 6.76 -27.85
C ASP A 413 -33.14 5.66 -26.80
N VAL A 414 -32.18 5.91 -25.90
CA VAL A 414 -32.02 5.15 -24.64
C VAL A 414 -33.03 5.72 -23.65
N LYS A 415 -33.87 4.86 -23.08
CA LYS A 415 -34.96 5.27 -22.17
C LYS A 415 -34.46 5.70 -20.80
N GLN A 416 -33.37 5.08 -20.34
CA GLN A 416 -32.72 5.35 -19.07
C GLN A 416 -31.70 6.48 -19.21
N HIS A 417 -31.59 7.33 -18.20
CA HIS A 417 -30.65 8.46 -18.18
C HIS A 417 -29.60 8.28 -17.10
N LEU A 418 -28.40 8.78 -17.36
CA LEU A 418 -27.34 8.79 -16.36
C LEU A 418 -27.74 9.68 -15.17
N ASP A 419 -27.37 9.24 -13.98
CA ASP A 419 -27.29 10.08 -12.80
C ASP A 419 -25.88 10.73 -12.73
N PRO A 420 -25.70 11.82 -11.96
CA PRO A 420 -24.40 12.45 -11.78
C PRO A 420 -23.27 11.51 -11.35
N PHE A 421 -23.51 10.50 -10.50
CA PHE A 421 -22.48 9.55 -10.07
C PHE A 421 -22.18 8.49 -11.14
N SER A 422 -23.20 7.93 -11.79
CA SER A 422 -22.98 6.99 -12.89
C SER A 422 -22.27 7.65 -14.07
N ALA A 423 -22.46 8.95 -14.30
CA ALA A 423 -21.69 9.68 -15.31
C ALA A 423 -20.17 9.66 -15.04
N GLU A 424 -19.74 9.76 -13.79
CA GLU A 424 -18.31 9.67 -13.40
C GLU A 424 -17.76 8.26 -13.64
N ILE A 425 -18.50 7.22 -13.26
CA ILE A 425 -18.09 5.81 -13.43
C ILE A 425 -18.01 5.43 -14.92
N ILE A 426 -18.97 5.86 -15.73
CA ILE A 426 -18.91 5.68 -17.19
C ILE A 426 -17.68 6.40 -17.78
N ALA A 427 -17.41 7.62 -17.33
CA ALA A 427 -16.25 8.37 -17.78
C ALA A 427 -14.92 7.68 -17.39
N GLU A 428 -14.87 7.06 -16.21
CA GLU A 428 -13.74 6.24 -15.75
C GLU A 428 -13.55 4.97 -16.59
N GLY A 429 -14.62 4.19 -16.82
CA GLY A 429 -14.54 3.00 -17.68
C GLY A 429 -14.07 3.33 -19.11
N ILE A 430 -14.44 4.50 -19.63
CA ILE A 430 -13.93 5.03 -20.91
C ILE A 430 -12.42 5.28 -20.84
N SER A 431 -11.91 5.89 -19.75
CA SER A 431 -10.46 6.11 -19.61
C SER A 431 -9.67 4.80 -19.50
N GLN A 432 -10.17 3.82 -18.75
CA GLN A 432 -9.51 2.53 -18.59
C GLN A 432 -9.38 1.79 -19.93
N TYR A 433 -10.48 1.69 -20.68
CA TYR A 433 -10.45 1.09 -22.02
C TYR A 433 -9.54 1.84 -22.99
N ALA A 434 -9.48 3.17 -22.89
CA ALA A 434 -8.64 4.02 -23.73
C ALA A 434 -7.13 3.83 -23.48
N VAL A 435 -6.71 3.28 -22.33
CA VAL A 435 -5.34 2.84 -22.07
C VAL A 435 -5.15 1.36 -22.40
N LEU A 436 -6.14 0.51 -22.08
CA LEU A 436 -6.12 -0.93 -22.37
C LEU A 436 -5.95 -1.22 -23.86
N LEU A 437 -6.73 -0.53 -24.71
CA LEU A 437 -6.75 -0.74 -26.16
C LEU A 437 -5.35 -0.61 -26.80
N PRO A 438 -4.62 0.51 -26.64
CA PRO A 438 -3.26 0.64 -27.17
C PRO A 438 -2.25 -0.26 -26.45
N ARG A 439 -2.42 -0.54 -25.15
CA ARG A 439 -1.55 -1.49 -24.41
C ARG A 439 -1.59 -2.88 -25.05
N MET A 440 -2.79 -3.41 -25.26
CA MET A 440 -3.02 -4.67 -25.96
C MET A 440 -2.46 -4.61 -27.40
N ALA A 441 -2.69 -3.51 -28.12
CA ALA A 441 -2.19 -3.37 -29.49
C ALA A 441 -0.65 -3.37 -29.57
N GLY A 442 0.04 -2.74 -28.62
CA GLY A 442 1.49 -2.76 -28.51
C GLY A 442 2.05 -4.15 -28.18
N MET A 443 1.39 -4.89 -27.29
CA MET A 443 1.76 -6.29 -27.01
C MET A 443 1.60 -7.19 -28.23
N LEU A 444 0.46 -7.12 -28.91
CA LEU A 444 0.20 -7.88 -30.13
C LEU A 444 1.20 -7.52 -31.25
N ALA A 445 1.65 -6.27 -31.31
CA ALA A 445 2.71 -5.85 -32.23
C ALA A 445 4.07 -6.48 -31.87
N ARG A 446 4.46 -6.50 -30.58
CA ARG A 446 5.73 -7.13 -30.14
C ARG A 446 5.78 -8.63 -30.43
N GLN A 447 4.64 -9.32 -30.37
CA GLN A 447 4.55 -10.75 -30.69
C GLN A 447 4.77 -11.04 -32.19
N ARG A 448 4.59 -10.04 -33.06
CA ARG A 448 4.88 -10.14 -34.49
C ARG A 448 6.31 -9.71 -34.77
N ARG A 449 7.18 -10.67 -35.09
CA ARG A 449 8.62 -10.43 -35.36
C ARG A 449 8.90 -9.47 -36.53
N ASP A 450 7.91 -9.15 -37.36
CA ASP A 450 8.02 -8.25 -38.51
C ASP A 450 7.43 -6.85 -38.29
N ALA A 451 6.80 -6.59 -37.15
CA ALA A 451 6.29 -5.26 -36.83
C ALA A 451 7.42 -4.37 -36.28
N SER A 452 7.54 -3.14 -36.80
CA SER A 452 8.43 -2.10 -36.28
C SER A 452 7.66 -0.85 -35.79
N GLU A 453 6.38 -0.74 -36.14
CA GLU A 453 5.50 0.38 -35.80
C GLU A 453 4.06 -0.11 -35.54
N LEU A 454 3.32 0.63 -34.70
CA LEU A 454 1.89 0.39 -34.49
C LEU A 454 1.08 0.81 -35.73
N THR A 455 0.09 0.01 -36.10
CA THR A 455 -0.73 0.24 -37.31
C THR A 455 -2.22 0.11 -36.99
N LEU A 456 -3.07 0.54 -37.92
CA LEU A 456 -4.53 0.38 -37.82
C LEU A 456 -4.94 -1.07 -37.54
N GLN A 457 -4.28 -2.03 -38.20
CA GLN A 457 -4.57 -3.46 -38.03
C GLN A 457 -4.35 -3.93 -36.58
N HIS A 458 -3.36 -3.38 -35.88
CA HIS A 458 -3.10 -3.71 -34.48
C HIS A 458 -4.22 -3.20 -33.55
N ILE A 459 -4.78 -2.02 -33.82
CA ILE A 459 -5.95 -1.51 -33.09
C ILE A 459 -7.16 -2.44 -33.29
N GLU A 460 -7.44 -2.85 -34.53
CA GLU A 460 -8.54 -3.78 -34.83
C GLU A 460 -8.36 -5.16 -34.19
N LEU A 461 -7.11 -5.65 -34.14
CA LEU A 461 -6.78 -6.91 -33.45
C LEU A 461 -6.98 -6.79 -31.95
N ALA A 462 -6.52 -5.69 -31.35
CA ALA A 462 -6.68 -5.44 -29.92
C ALA A 462 -8.16 -5.40 -29.49
N VAL A 463 -9.06 -4.80 -30.28
CA VAL A 463 -10.51 -4.83 -30.01
C VAL A 463 -11.04 -6.27 -29.97
N ARG A 464 -10.61 -7.12 -30.91
CA ARG A 464 -11.03 -8.52 -30.95
C ARG A 464 -10.48 -9.29 -29.76
N GLU A 465 -9.21 -9.08 -29.42
CA GLU A 465 -8.57 -9.78 -28.30
C GLU A 465 -9.17 -9.36 -26.96
N ILE A 466 -9.40 -8.06 -26.72
CA ILE A 466 -10.06 -7.58 -25.48
C ILE A 466 -11.44 -8.21 -25.32
N LYS A 467 -12.24 -8.23 -26.41
CA LYS A 467 -13.56 -8.85 -26.37
C LYS A 467 -13.47 -10.35 -26.06
N LYS A 468 -12.54 -11.06 -26.69
CA LYS A 468 -12.30 -12.48 -26.44
C LYS A 468 -11.85 -12.73 -25.00
N CYS A 469 -10.89 -11.97 -24.48
CA CYS A 469 -10.43 -12.06 -23.10
C CYS A 469 -11.55 -11.79 -22.11
N ALA A 470 -12.44 -10.82 -22.36
CA ALA A 470 -13.62 -10.59 -21.53
C ALA A 470 -14.56 -11.80 -21.57
N GLU A 471 -14.89 -12.35 -22.74
CA GLU A 471 -15.73 -13.55 -22.87
C GLU A 471 -15.10 -14.77 -22.19
N ASP A 472 -13.80 -14.99 -22.39
CA ASP A 472 -13.04 -16.07 -21.77
C ASP A 472 -13.00 -15.88 -20.24
N HIS A 473 -12.86 -14.66 -19.74
CA HIS A 473 -12.88 -14.36 -18.31
C HIS A 473 -14.23 -14.70 -17.67
N HIS A 474 -15.35 -14.32 -18.30
CA HIS A 474 -16.68 -14.62 -17.77
C HIS A 474 -17.02 -16.13 -17.81
N ASN A 475 -16.43 -16.86 -18.77
CA ASN A 475 -16.62 -18.31 -18.92
C ASN A 475 -15.61 -19.13 -18.12
N ALA A 476 -14.48 -18.54 -17.75
CA ALA A 476 -13.54 -19.16 -16.85
C ALA A 476 -14.28 -19.44 -15.54
N PRO A 477 -14.04 -20.60 -14.90
CA PRO A 477 -14.47 -20.74 -13.52
C PRO A 477 -13.93 -19.54 -12.74
N GLU A 478 -14.60 -19.16 -11.65
CA GLU A 478 -13.87 -18.47 -10.59
C GLU A 478 -12.59 -19.28 -10.45
N ARG A 479 -11.44 -18.64 -10.69
CA ARG A 479 -10.25 -19.25 -10.15
C ARG A 479 -10.62 -19.38 -8.68
N PRO A 480 -10.55 -20.57 -8.06
CA PRO A 480 -10.45 -20.54 -6.62
C PRO A 480 -9.40 -19.46 -6.38
N ASP A 481 -9.72 -18.44 -5.57
CA ASP A 481 -8.69 -17.54 -5.09
C ASP A 481 -7.53 -18.48 -4.81
N GLY A 482 -6.41 -18.27 -5.50
CA GLY A 482 -5.30 -19.21 -5.44
C GLY A 482 -4.64 -19.11 -4.07
N ASP A 483 -5.45 -19.07 -3.02
CA ASP A 483 -5.24 -19.59 -1.71
C ASP A 483 -4.78 -21.02 -1.87
N THR A 484 -3.50 -21.16 -2.23
CA THR A 484 -2.69 -22.14 -1.54
C THR A 484 -3.05 -21.99 -0.07
N LYS A 485 -3.77 -22.99 0.43
CA LYS A 485 -4.31 -22.93 1.76
C LYS A 485 -3.12 -22.93 2.69
N ILE A 486 -3.10 -21.98 3.61
CA ILE A 486 -2.26 -22.10 4.79
C ILE A 486 -2.69 -23.39 5.49
N VAL A 487 -1.73 -24.20 5.88
CA VAL A 487 -2.00 -25.37 6.70
C VAL A 487 -2.13 -24.89 8.13
N SER A 488 -3.29 -25.14 8.72
CA SER A 488 -3.54 -24.91 10.13
C SER A 488 -3.81 -26.23 10.84
N THR A 489 -3.32 -26.41 12.04
CA THR A 489 -3.72 -27.53 12.89
C THR A 489 -5.10 -27.26 13.50
N THR A 490 -5.89 -28.32 13.74
CA THR A 490 -7.26 -28.17 14.26
C THR A 490 -7.23 -28.00 15.78
N SER A 491 -6.80 -26.84 16.28
CA SER A 491 -6.97 -26.49 17.69
C SER A 491 -8.38 -25.98 17.96
N GLU A 492 -9.27 -26.86 18.41
CA GLU A 492 -10.63 -26.52 18.87
C GLU A 492 -10.70 -26.12 20.36
N ALA A 493 -9.57 -26.08 21.08
CA ALA A 493 -9.57 -25.76 22.51
C ALA A 493 -9.21 -24.28 22.73
N PRO A 494 -10.20 -23.38 22.97
CA PRO A 494 -9.91 -22.01 23.36
C PRO A 494 -9.05 -22.02 24.64
N ILE A 495 -7.95 -21.28 24.62
CA ILE A 495 -7.22 -20.95 25.86
C ILE A 495 -8.22 -20.17 26.71
N THR A 496 -8.64 -20.75 27.84
CA THR A 496 -9.62 -20.12 28.74
C THR A 496 -8.91 -19.60 29.97
N GLY A 497 -8.91 -18.28 30.16
CA GLY A 497 -8.60 -17.68 31.46
C GLY A 497 -7.63 -16.51 31.44
N ASP A 498 -6.57 -16.57 30.63
CA ASP A 498 -5.47 -15.59 30.61
C ASP A 498 -5.04 -15.25 29.16
N ALA A 499 -4.41 -14.09 28.97
CA ALA A 499 -3.81 -13.71 27.68
C ALA A 499 -2.61 -14.61 27.36
N TYR A 500 -2.29 -14.79 26.07
CA TYR A 500 -1.16 -15.65 25.64
C TYR A 500 0.16 -15.10 26.18
N PHE A 501 0.36 -13.79 26.06
CA PHE A 501 1.56 -13.08 26.48
C PHE A 501 1.28 -12.14 27.65
N THR A 502 2.29 -12.01 28.52
CA THR A 502 2.33 -11.05 29.63
C THR A 502 3.57 -10.19 29.51
N ASP A 503 3.43 -8.87 29.60
CA ASP A 503 4.57 -7.96 29.70
C ASP A 503 5.29 -8.16 31.06
N VAL A 504 6.54 -8.65 30.99
CA VAL A 504 7.41 -8.91 32.14
C VAL A 504 8.63 -7.99 32.16
N THR A 505 8.64 -6.91 31.37
CA THR A 505 9.79 -6.00 31.22
C THR A 505 10.37 -5.52 32.55
N ASP A 506 9.51 -5.08 33.48
CA ASP A 506 9.96 -4.60 34.80
C ASP A 506 10.59 -5.72 35.65
N ALA A 507 10.16 -6.97 35.46
CA ALA A 507 10.65 -8.13 36.20
C ALA A 507 11.92 -8.73 35.56
N SER A 508 12.07 -8.64 34.24
CA SER A 508 13.19 -9.22 33.50
C SER A 508 14.50 -8.47 33.68
N GLY A 509 14.47 -7.24 34.19
CA GLY A 509 15.68 -6.42 34.40
C GLY A 509 16.16 -5.68 33.14
N VAL A 510 15.48 -5.84 32.00
CA VAL A 510 15.78 -5.11 30.77
C VAL A 510 15.33 -3.66 30.89
N THR A 511 16.27 -2.71 30.78
CA THR A 511 15.99 -1.26 30.91
C THR A 511 16.47 -0.42 29.72
N PHE A 512 16.95 -1.08 28.67
CA PHE A 512 17.49 -0.41 27.49
C PHE A 512 16.44 0.43 26.76
N ILE A 513 16.85 1.60 26.26
CA ILE A 513 16.00 2.52 25.50
C ILE A 513 16.71 2.89 24.21
N HIS A 514 16.16 2.48 23.07
CA HIS A 514 16.65 2.95 21.79
C HIS A 514 16.35 4.46 21.62
N ARG A 515 17.40 5.27 21.51
CA ARG A 515 17.34 6.72 21.27
C ARG A 515 17.94 7.07 19.92
N SER A 516 17.59 8.23 19.35
CA SER A 516 18.29 8.75 18.18
C SER A 516 19.74 9.15 18.48
N CYS A 517 20.63 9.02 17.51
CA CYS A 517 22.00 9.47 17.64
C CYS A 517 22.15 10.99 17.61
N ASP A 518 23.03 11.51 18.48
CA ASP A 518 23.26 12.94 18.65
C ASP A 518 23.93 13.57 17.40
N TRP A 519 24.94 12.92 16.80
CA TRP A 519 25.61 13.45 15.61
C TRP A 519 24.70 13.43 14.38
N LEU A 520 23.86 12.39 14.24
CA LEU A 520 22.89 12.31 13.13
C LEU A 520 21.82 13.38 13.28
N ASN A 521 21.35 13.62 14.51
CA ASN A 521 20.47 14.75 14.83
C ASN A 521 21.13 16.10 14.52
N ASP A 522 22.41 16.27 14.84
CA ASP A 522 23.18 17.47 14.47
C ASP A 522 23.34 17.62 12.96
N PHE A 523 23.58 16.53 12.23
CA PHE A 523 23.65 16.51 10.78
C PHE A 523 22.32 16.99 10.18
N ARG A 524 21.19 16.45 10.66
CA ARG A 524 19.84 16.91 10.29
C ARG A 524 19.68 18.41 10.54
N ARG A 525 19.99 18.89 11.76
CA ARG A 525 19.89 20.32 12.13
C ARG A 525 20.75 21.23 11.25
N LYS A 526 22.00 20.84 10.97
CA LYS A 526 22.94 21.62 10.14
C LYS A 526 22.50 21.66 8.68
N TRP A 527 21.96 20.55 8.18
CA TRP A 527 21.41 20.51 6.83
C TRP A 527 20.26 21.50 6.70
N ILE A 528 19.33 21.49 7.66
CA ILE A 528 18.21 22.43 7.73
C ILE A 528 18.66 23.89 7.75
N GLY A 529 19.72 24.22 8.51
CA GLY A 529 20.20 25.60 8.68
C GLY A 529 20.96 26.21 7.50
N ASN A 530 21.46 25.41 6.55
CA ASN A 530 22.33 25.89 5.46
C ASN A 530 21.61 26.04 4.10
N VAL A 531 20.36 25.59 3.95
CA VAL A 531 19.62 25.73 2.69
C VAL A 531 18.68 26.92 2.77
N SER A 532 19.01 28.01 2.11
CA SER A 532 18.18 29.23 2.05
C SER A 532 16.88 29.07 1.23
N LYS A 533 16.40 27.85 0.98
CA LYS A 533 15.15 27.51 0.26
C LYS A 533 14.72 26.09 0.67
N ILE A 534 13.81 25.99 1.63
CA ILE A 534 13.15 24.75 2.04
C ILE A 534 12.11 24.41 0.96
N ASP A 535 12.58 23.87 -0.17
CA ASP A 535 11.75 23.42 -1.32
C ASP A 535 11.91 21.89 -1.58
N THR A 536 12.57 21.16 -0.67
CA THR A 536 12.80 19.71 -0.72
C THR A 536 12.57 19.13 0.68
N GLY A 537 11.84 18.01 0.79
CA GLY A 537 11.59 17.34 2.07
C GLY A 537 12.84 16.97 2.88
N GLY A 538 12.62 16.51 4.10
CA GLY A 538 13.70 16.08 4.99
C GLY A 538 14.57 14.98 4.38
N ILE A 539 15.80 14.84 4.86
CA ILE A 539 16.67 13.72 4.48
C ILE A 539 16.09 12.41 5.05
N PRO A 540 16.04 11.30 4.29
CA PRO A 540 15.73 9.96 4.78
C PRO A 540 16.79 9.38 5.66
N THR A 541 16.81 9.88 6.88
CA THR A 541 17.59 9.31 7.97
C THR A 541 16.64 8.53 8.88
N PHE A 542 16.62 7.21 8.76
CA PHE A 542 16.01 6.36 9.78
C PHE A 542 17.04 6.09 10.88
N SER A 543 16.60 6.20 12.13
CA SER A 543 17.40 5.68 13.23
C SER A 543 17.32 4.15 13.20
N GLY A 544 18.43 3.47 13.55
CA GLY A 544 18.54 2.01 13.53
C GLY A 544 17.67 1.32 14.56
N GLY A 545 18.30 0.54 15.45
CA GLY A 545 17.61 -0.09 16.56
C GLY A 545 17.33 -1.57 16.41
N GLY A 546 18.17 -2.31 15.68
CA GLY A 546 18.07 -3.76 15.59
C GLY A 546 18.23 -4.48 16.94
N ILE A 547 17.80 -5.73 16.94
CA ILE A 547 17.87 -6.65 18.08
C ILE A 547 18.33 -8.03 17.59
N ALA A 548 19.17 -8.71 18.37
CA ALA A 548 19.55 -10.08 18.12
C ALA A 548 19.39 -10.92 19.39
N ALA A 549 18.98 -12.17 19.23
CA ALA A 549 18.93 -13.17 20.30
C ALA A 549 19.78 -14.39 19.93
N GLU A 550 20.66 -14.83 20.83
CA GLU A 550 21.51 -16.03 20.68
C GLU A 550 22.14 -16.39 22.04
N ASP A 551 22.65 -17.62 22.19
CA ASP A 551 23.56 -18.01 23.29
C ASP A 551 24.95 -17.38 23.04
N ILE A 552 25.14 -16.15 23.53
CA ILE A 552 26.32 -15.32 23.21
C ILE A 552 27.51 -15.72 24.08
N ASP A 553 27.26 -16.11 25.33
CA ASP A 553 28.31 -16.45 26.28
C ASP A 553 28.64 -17.97 26.32
N GLY A 554 27.81 -18.80 25.70
CA GLY A 554 28.00 -20.24 25.54
C GLY A 554 27.51 -21.05 26.74
N ASP A 555 26.66 -20.50 27.59
CA ASP A 555 26.09 -21.19 28.75
C ASP A 555 24.82 -22.00 28.45
N GLY A 556 24.23 -21.80 27.26
CA GLY A 556 23.06 -22.49 26.75
C GLY A 556 21.75 -21.73 26.91
N ASP A 557 21.76 -20.56 27.55
CA ASP A 557 20.61 -19.68 27.70
C ASP A 557 20.65 -18.58 26.62
N MET A 558 19.49 -18.20 26.07
CA MET A 558 19.43 -17.18 25.01
C MET A 558 19.59 -15.77 25.61
N ASP A 559 20.56 -15.02 25.11
CA ASP A 559 20.87 -13.64 25.48
C ASP A 559 20.27 -12.64 24.49
N LEU A 560 20.31 -11.34 24.83
CA LEU A 560 19.86 -10.26 23.95
C LEU A 560 20.96 -9.23 23.69
N LEU A 561 21.17 -8.90 22.42
CA LEU A 561 21.95 -7.73 21.99
C LEU A 561 21.01 -6.70 21.34
N MET A 562 20.86 -5.54 21.97
CA MET A 562 20.02 -4.45 21.49
C MET A 562 20.84 -3.25 21.06
N LEU A 563 20.49 -2.65 19.92
CA LEU A 563 21.16 -1.47 19.39
C LEU A 563 20.31 -0.20 19.55
N GLY A 564 20.97 0.95 19.58
CA GLY A 564 20.33 2.25 19.50
C GLY A 564 21.32 3.36 19.18
N GLY A 565 20.81 4.55 18.86
CA GLY A 565 21.66 5.69 18.49
C GLY A 565 22.53 6.25 19.64
N LYS A 566 22.33 5.79 20.89
CA LYS A 566 23.18 6.16 22.05
C LYS A 566 24.08 5.03 22.55
N GLY A 567 24.18 3.93 21.79
CA GLY A 567 25.01 2.77 22.15
C GLY A 567 24.25 1.46 21.98
N LEU A 568 24.73 0.43 22.65
CA LEU A 568 24.13 -0.91 22.65
C LEU A 568 23.88 -1.37 24.10
N ALA A 569 23.13 -2.46 24.24
CA ALA A 569 23.06 -3.23 25.47
C ALA A 569 23.23 -4.72 25.16
N LEU A 570 24.22 -5.36 25.80
CA LEU A 570 24.34 -6.81 25.87
C LEU A 570 23.73 -7.28 27.19
N MET A 571 22.63 -8.01 27.11
CA MET A 571 21.86 -8.49 28.24
C MET A 571 22.01 -10.00 28.34
N LEU A 572 22.72 -10.47 29.36
CA LEU A 572 22.93 -11.90 29.61
C LEU A 572 21.79 -12.47 30.43
N ASN A 573 21.20 -13.57 29.98
CA ASN A 573 20.12 -14.26 30.65
C ASN A 573 20.67 -15.23 31.72
N ASP A 574 19.87 -15.57 32.72
CA ASP A 574 20.21 -16.57 33.75
C ASP A 574 19.41 -17.88 33.62
N GLY A 575 18.74 -18.06 32.48
CA GLY A 575 17.87 -19.18 32.16
C GLY A 575 16.52 -19.16 32.87
N SER A 576 16.19 -18.07 33.59
CA SER A 576 14.90 -17.87 34.24
C SER A 576 14.18 -16.58 33.83
N GLY A 577 14.63 -15.98 32.72
CA GLY A 577 14.12 -14.72 32.19
C GLY A 577 14.60 -13.47 32.92
N ASN A 578 15.62 -13.57 33.79
CA ASN A 578 16.26 -12.40 34.38
C ASN A 578 17.53 -12.07 33.60
N PHE A 579 17.59 -10.85 33.09
CA PHE A 579 18.69 -10.35 32.30
C PHE A 579 19.60 -9.41 33.11
N THR A 580 20.91 -9.58 32.94
CA THR A 580 21.95 -8.71 33.51
C THR A 580 22.70 -7.99 32.39
N ASP A 581 22.81 -6.66 32.50
CA ASP A 581 23.59 -5.86 31.55
C ASP A 581 25.10 -6.13 31.72
N ALA A 582 25.72 -6.68 30.67
CA ALA A 582 27.15 -7.01 30.59
C ALA A 582 27.90 -6.10 29.58
N THR A 583 27.27 -5.01 29.14
CA THR A 583 27.79 -4.14 28.06
C THR A 583 29.18 -3.59 28.33
N THR A 584 29.46 -3.21 29.59
CA THR A 584 30.75 -2.60 29.93
C THR A 584 31.87 -3.65 29.98
N GLU A 585 31.58 -4.85 30.48
CA GLU A 585 32.56 -5.93 30.57
C GLU A 585 32.80 -6.65 29.22
N SER A 586 31.87 -6.57 28.29
CA SER A 586 31.94 -7.29 27.00
C SER A 586 33.03 -6.78 26.07
N GLY A 587 33.38 -5.49 26.15
CA GLY A 587 34.34 -4.88 25.22
C GLY A 587 33.72 -4.47 23.87
N LEU A 588 32.40 -4.58 23.71
CA LEU A 588 31.68 -4.01 22.56
C LEU A 588 31.65 -2.48 22.68
N ASP A 589 32.45 -1.79 21.87
CA ASP A 589 32.58 -0.32 21.89
C ASP A 589 32.17 0.29 20.54
N LEU A 590 31.11 1.10 20.57
CA LEU A 590 30.62 1.86 19.41
C LEU A 590 31.05 3.34 19.45
N THR A 591 32.03 3.70 20.28
CA THR A 591 32.53 5.06 20.35
C THR A 591 33.22 5.44 19.04
N ASN A 592 32.84 6.60 18.48
CA ASN A 592 33.38 7.10 17.23
C ASN A 592 34.43 8.20 17.42
N ASP A 593 35.05 8.63 16.32
CA ASP A 593 36.08 9.67 16.28
C ASP A 593 35.63 11.03 16.84
N LEU A 594 34.31 11.24 17.01
CA LEU A 594 33.74 12.45 17.59
C LEU A 594 33.55 12.35 19.12
N ASP A 595 34.02 11.27 19.75
CA ASP A 595 33.78 10.96 21.17
C ASP A 595 32.26 10.85 21.47
N THR A 596 31.52 10.32 20.49
CA THR A 596 30.08 10.00 20.55
C THR A 596 29.86 8.55 20.10
N THR A 597 28.64 8.13 19.79
CA THR A 597 28.35 6.78 19.31
C THR A 597 28.11 6.73 17.80
N SER A 598 28.63 5.69 17.14
CA SER A 598 28.23 5.35 15.77
C SER A 598 26.71 5.15 15.70
N GLU A 599 26.07 5.52 14.58
CA GLU A 599 24.67 5.16 14.36
C GLU A 599 24.63 3.70 13.88
N ALA A 600 24.46 2.79 14.84
CA ALA A 600 24.38 1.35 14.63
C ALA A 600 22.99 0.93 14.14
N ARG A 601 22.94 -0.06 13.26
CA ARG A 601 21.73 -0.48 12.53
C ARG A 601 21.31 -1.89 12.91
N GLN A 602 21.96 -2.91 12.35
CA GLN A 602 21.65 -4.33 12.62
C GLN A 602 22.81 -5.01 13.35
N PRO A 603 22.54 -5.77 14.42
CA PRO A 603 23.47 -6.74 14.97
C PRO A 603 23.33 -8.09 14.24
N ILE A 604 24.45 -8.70 13.89
CA ILE A 604 24.53 -10.09 13.40
C ILE A 604 25.47 -10.86 14.32
N ILE A 605 25.03 -12.00 14.83
CA ILE A 605 25.76 -12.86 15.75
C ILE A 605 26.03 -14.21 15.07
N ALA A 606 27.28 -14.43 14.70
CA ALA A 606 27.69 -15.64 13.99
C ALA A 606 29.16 -15.99 14.24
N ASP A 607 29.51 -17.26 14.16
CA ASP A 607 30.88 -17.79 14.25
C ASP A 607 31.59 -17.65 12.87
N PHE A 608 32.16 -16.47 12.58
CA PHE A 608 32.72 -16.16 11.25
C PHE A 608 34.07 -16.82 11.00
N ASP A 609 34.83 -17.19 12.04
CA ASP A 609 36.10 -17.90 11.92
C ASP A 609 36.04 -19.39 12.28
N ASN A 610 34.84 -19.92 12.53
CA ASN A 610 34.55 -21.32 12.89
C ASN A 610 35.30 -21.78 14.15
N ASP A 611 35.62 -20.89 15.09
CA ASP A 611 36.36 -21.22 16.32
C ASP A 611 35.46 -21.69 17.48
N GLY A 612 34.15 -21.54 17.34
CA GLY A 612 33.16 -21.96 18.30
C GLY A 612 32.74 -20.96 19.33
N ILE A 613 33.18 -19.73 19.18
CA ILE A 613 32.74 -18.58 19.95
C ILE A 613 32.00 -17.67 18.97
N GLN A 614 30.88 -17.10 19.43
CA GLN A 614 30.12 -16.18 18.58
C GLN A 614 30.88 -14.86 18.39
N ASP A 615 30.94 -14.38 17.16
CA ASP A 615 31.41 -13.03 16.83
C ASP A 615 30.21 -12.10 16.61
N VAL A 616 30.47 -10.79 16.61
CA VAL A 616 29.43 -9.76 16.42
C VAL A 616 29.79 -8.82 15.28
N LEU A 617 28.95 -8.78 14.25
CA LEU A 617 28.96 -7.78 13.17
C LEU A 617 27.87 -6.74 13.42
N ILE A 618 28.21 -5.45 13.35
CA ILE A 618 27.25 -4.34 13.45
C ILE A 618 27.37 -3.44 12.22
N THR A 619 26.28 -3.35 11.44
CA THR A 619 26.20 -2.38 10.34
C THR A 619 26.03 -0.96 10.90
N CYS A 620 26.69 0.01 10.26
CA CYS A 620 26.82 1.39 10.76
C CYS A 620 26.56 2.40 9.65
N VAL A 621 26.10 3.60 10.03
CA VAL A 621 25.94 4.74 9.12
C VAL A 621 27.15 5.67 9.22
N GLY A 622 27.74 5.99 8.06
CA GLY A 622 28.80 6.99 7.90
C GLY A 622 30.19 6.55 8.34
N GLU A 623 30.29 5.42 9.02
CA GLU A 623 31.51 4.86 9.61
C GLU A 623 31.71 3.42 9.14
N ASP A 624 32.89 2.84 9.40
CA ASP A 624 33.13 1.43 9.11
C ASP A 624 32.17 0.54 9.91
N HIS A 625 31.68 -0.51 9.26
CA HIS A 625 30.93 -1.58 9.91
C HIS A 625 31.83 -2.26 10.92
N ARG A 626 31.29 -2.51 12.13
CA ARG A 626 32.09 -3.02 13.25
C ARG A 626 32.07 -4.53 13.22
N LEU A 627 33.25 -5.15 13.30
CA LEU A 627 33.38 -6.58 13.50
C LEU A 627 34.13 -6.81 14.80
N PHE A 628 33.53 -7.57 15.70
CA PHE A 628 34.05 -7.90 17.01
C PHE A 628 34.27 -9.40 17.10
N ARG A 629 35.50 -9.81 17.34
CA ARG A 629 35.86 -11.20 17.54
C ARG A 629 35.48 -11.65 18.94
N GLY A 630 34.75 -12.76 19.07
CA GLY A 630 34.50 -13.41 20.34
C GLY A 630 35.77 -14.02 20.94
N VAL A 631 35.98 -13.82 22.25
CA VAL A 631 37.07 -14.45 23.01
C VAL A 631 36.58 -15.25 24.22
N GLY A 632 35.26 -15.49 24.29
CA GLY A 632 34.57 -16.30 25.29
C GLY A 632 34.01 -15.51 26.47
N GLU A 633 33.04 -16.09 27.19
CA GLU A 633 32.34 -15.45 28.33
C GLU A 633 31.77 -14.06 27.96
N ALA A 634 31.13 -13.97 26.78
CA ALA A 634 30.56 -12.72 26.23
C ALA A 634 31.57 -11.57 26.08
N ARG A 635 32.86 -11.86 25.90
CA ARG A 635 33.90 -10.85 25.67
C ARG A 635 34.35 -10.79 24.23
N PHE A 636 34.72 -9.59 23.81
CA PHE A 636 34.97 -9.26 22.43
C PHE A 636 36.23 -8.39 22.23
N GLU A 637 36.93 -8.64 21.13
CA GLU A 637 38.04 -7.82 20.64
C GLU A 637 37.67 -7.16 19.30
N ASP A 638 37.96 -5.86 19.14
CA ASP A 638 37.69 -5.15 17.88
C ASP A 638 38.58 -5.67 16.73
N ALA A 639 37.95 -6.29 15.73
CA ALA A 639 38.57 -6.81 14.50
C ALA A 639 38.28 -5.93 13.27
N THR A 640 37.59 -4.80 13.43
CA THR A 640 37.05 -3.93 12.36
C THR A 640 38.12 -3.53 11.34
N SER A 641 39.28 -3.07 11.82
CA SER A 641 40.35 -2.54 10.94
C SER A 641 40.97 -3.62 10.05
N SER A 642 40.97 -4.88 10.49
CA SER A 642 41.47 -6.02 9.70
C SER A 642 40.37 -6.67 8.85
N ALA A 643 39.10 -6.44 9.17
CA ALA A 643 37.99 -7.16 8.57
C ALA A 643 37.80 -6.86 7.08
N GLY A 644 38.07 -5.64 6.62
CA GLY A 644 37.92 -5.30 5.21
C GLY A 644 36.48 -5.08 4.71
N LEU A 645 35.49 -5.04 5.63
CA LEU A 645 34.09 -4.76 5.31
C LEU A 645 33.84 -3.30 4.89
N GLY A 646 34.69 -2.37 5.33
CA GLY A 646 34.54 -0.94 5.06
C GLY A 646 33.26 -0.38 5.71
N GLY A 647 32.63 0.60 5.07
CA GLY A 647 31.43 1.28 5.58
C GLY A 647 31.60 2.79 5.66
N ASN A 648 32.83 3.29 5.77
CA ASN A 648 33.12 4.72 5.84
C ASN A 648 32.43 5.53 4.73
N GLY A 649 31.61 6.51 5.14
CA GLY A 649 30.84 7.37 4.24
C GLY A 649 29.62 6.72 3.57
N LEU A 650 29.35 5.44 3.81
CA LEU A 650 28.19 4.71 3.30
C LEU A 650 27.06 4.71 4.33
N ILE A 651 25.84 4.37 3.89
CA ILE A 651 24.67 4.27 4.76
C ILE A 651 24.35 2.79 4.96
N GLY A 652 25.02 2.14 5.90
CA GLY A 652 24.73 0.75 6.22
C GLY A 652 23.24 0.58 6.55
N GLY A 653 22.61 -0.43 5.96
CA GLY A 653 21.24 -0.81 6.21
C GLY A 653 21.18 -2.22 6.82
N PRO A 654 20.24 -3.07 6.38
CA PRO A 654 20.22 -4.47 6.78
C PRO A 654 21.42 -5.24 6.20
N ALA A 655 21.75 -6.38 6.81
CA ALA A 655 22.70 -7.37 6.34
C ALA A 655 22.13 -8.78 6.55
N THR A 656 22.63 -9.72 5.77
CA THR A 656 22.43 -11.17 5.99
C THR A 656 23.75 -11.89 5.78
N VAL A 657 23.95 -12.99 6.50
CA VAL A 657 25.14 -13.85 6.37
C VAL A 657 24.75 -15.24 5.91
N PHE A 658 25.55 -15.82 5.03
CA PHE A 658 25.31 -17.13 4.43
C PHE A 658 26.58 -17.57 3.70
N ASP A 659 26.70 -18.86 3.39
CA ASP A 659 27.80 -19.40 2.59
C ASP A 659 27.37 -19.40 1.11
N PHE A 660 27.76 -18.39 0.32
CA PHE A 660 27.22 -18.24 -1.05
C PHE A 660 27.91 -19.15 -2.07
N ASP A 661 29.11 -19.65 -1.75
CA ASP A 661 29.89 -20.53 -2.64
C ASP A 661 30.22 -21.91 -2.07
N ASN A 662 29.56 -22.27 -0.97
CA ASN A 662 29.62 -23.55 -0.26
C ASN A 662 31.06 -23.94 0.12
N ASP A 663 31.85 -22.97 0.60
CA ASP A 663 33.24 -23.18 1.04
C ASP A 663 33.41 -23.44 2.55
N GLY A 664 32.30 -23.41 3.30
CA GLY A 664 32.22 -23.62 4.73
C GLY A 664 32.53 -22.38 5.57
N LEU A 665 32.69 -21.21 4.95
CA LEU A 665 32.82 -19.92 5.63
C LEU A 665 31.56 -19.08 5.42
N LEU A 666 31.18 -18.32 6.45
CA LEU A 666 30.07 -17.37 6.33
C LEU A 666 30.52 -16.10 5.62
N ASP A 667 29.87 -15.80 4.50
CA ASP A 667 29.98 -14.57 3.74
C ASP A 667 28.96 -13.53 4.24
N VAL A 668 29.13 -12.27 3.79
CA VAL A 668 28.28 -11.15 4.23
C VAL A 668 27.68 -10.43 3.03
N TYR A 669 26.36 -10.23 3.04
CA TYR A 669 25.68 -9.34 2.10
C TYR A 669 25.09 -8.14 2.85
N ILE A 670 25.46 -6.92 2.45
CA ILE A 670 25.05 -5.67 3.10
C ILE A 670 24.22 -4.83 2.15
N GLY A 671 23.02 -4.48 2.59
CA GLY A 671 22.13 -3.52 1.96
C GLY A 671 22.53 -2.08 2.30
N TYR A 672 22.46 -1.18 1.32
CA TYR A 672 22.74 0.24 1.56
C TYR A 672 21.52 1.14 1.34
N PHE A 673 21.30 2.05 2.29
CA PHE A 673 20.16 2.94 2.28
C PHE A 673 20.51 4.32 1.68
N GLY A 674 20.80 4.31 0.39
CA GLY A 674 21.08 5.52 -0.38
C GLY A 674 22.41 6.20 -0.05
N HIS A 675 22.48 7.51 -0.28
CA HIS A 675 23.73 8.29 -0.20
C HIS A 675 23.50 9.71 0.35
N TYR A 676 22.70 9.78 1.41
CA TYR A 676 22.20 11.05 1.91
C TYR A 676 23.25 11.91 2.62
N LEU A 677 24.33 11.31 3.15
CA LEU A 677 25.45 12.07 3.72
C LEU A 677 26.13 12.96 2.65
N GLN A 678 26.02 12.58 1.38
CA GLN A 678 26.49 13.32 0.21
C GLN A 678 25.40 14.18 -0.45
N GLY A 679 24.20 14.23 0.13
CA GLY A 679 23.07 15.03 -0.35
C GLY A 679 22.19 14.34 -1.40
N ALA A 680 22.36 13.04 -1.66
CA ALA A 680 21.44 12.31 -2.50
C ALA A 680 20.12 12.04 -1.75
N ILE A 681 19.00 12.26 -2.43
CA ILE A 681 17.65 11.96 -1.92
C ILE A 681 16.96 10.99 -2.87
N PRO A 682 16.07 10.11 -2.37
CA PRO A 682 15.34 9.17 -3.19
C PRO A 682 14.38 9.92 -4.12
N THR A 683 14.05 9.28 -5.24
CA THR A 683 12.97 9.72 -6.11
C THR A 683 11.74 8.88 -5.82
N LEU A 684 10.55 9.43 -6.05
CA LEU A 684 9.28 8.69 -5.98
C LEU A 684 9.03 7.83 -7.25
N ASP A 685 10.06 7.59 -8.06
CA ASP A 685 9.95 6.67 -9.19
C ASP A 685 9.82 5.25 -8.64
N ARG A 686 8.84 4.49 -9.15
CA ARG A 686 8.68 3.07 -8.83
C ARG A 686 9.94 2.25 -9.18
N ASN A 687 10.72 2.69 -10.16
CA ASN A 687 12.00 2.07 -10.50
C ASN A 687 13.18 2.94 -10.06
N ASN A 688 13.12 3.47 -8.83
CA ASN A 688 14.23 4.26 -8.29
C ASN A 688 15.48 3.40 -8.13
N THR A 689 16.57 3.83 -8.76
CA THR A 689 17.88 3.14 -8.76
C THR A 689 19.01 4.10 -8.41
N ASN A 690 18.71 5.21 -7.73
CA ASN A 690 19.68 6.25 -7.40
C ASN A 690 20.40 6.04 -6.04
N ALA A 691 20.25 4.86 -5.43
CA ALA A 691 20.93 4.51 -4.19
C ALA A 691 22.40 4.10 -4.43
N LEU A 692 23.08 3.77 -3.33
CA LEU A 692 24.29 2.96 -3.40
C LEU A 692 23.93 1.52 -3.76
N PRO A 693 24.73 0.84 -4.61
CA PRO A 693 24.58 -0.59 -4.78
C PRO A 693 24.88 -1.36 -3.50
N ASN A 694 24.07 -2.39 -3.23
CA ASN A 694 24.35 -3.40 -2.21
C ASN A 694 25.68 -4.11 -2.46
N ARG A 695 26.28 -4.69 -1.40
CA ARG A 695 27.60 -5.34 -1.51
C ARG A 695 27.61 -6.76 -0.98
N LEU A 696 28.26 -7.65 -1.74
CA LEU A 696 28.58 -9.02 -1.37
C LEU A 696 30.06 -9.12 -1.00
N PHE A 697 30.34 -9.65 0.19
CA PHE A 697 31.68 -9.84 0.73
C PHE A 697 31.96 -11.31 0.95
N ARG A 698 33.01 -11.82 0.30
CA ARG A 698 33.51 -13.18 0.54
C ARG A 698 34.39 -13.20 1.78
N ASN A 699 34.19 -14.18 2.66
CA ASN A 699 35.09 -14.49 3.76
C ASN A 699 36.31 -15.27 3.26
N GLU A 700 37.51 -14.74 3.48
CA GLU A 700 38.79 -15.35 3.09
C GLU A 700 39.46 -16.07 4.29
N GLY A 701 38.72 -16.21 5.40
CA GLY A 701 39.15 -16.79 6.67
C GLY A 701 39.88 -15.80 7.57
N ASN A 702 40.00 -16.15 8.85
CA ASN A 702 40.57 -15.29 9.91
C ASN A 702 39.90 -13.91 9.97
N LEU A 703 38.56 -13.88 9.84
CA LEU A 703 37.75 -12.66 9.90
C LEU A 703 38.14 -11.61 8.85
N GLN A 704 38.66 -12.02 7.68
CA GLN A 704 38.99 -11.11 6.58
C GLN A 704 37.99 -11.27 5.44
N PHE A 705 37.43 -10.15 5.00
CA PHE A 705 36.38 -10.09 4.00
C PHE A 705 36.82 -9.30 2.78
N LYS A 706 36.37 -9.75 1.61
CA LYS A 706 36.68 -9.15 0.32
C LYS A 706 35.40 -8.86 -0.44
N ASP A 707 35.22 -7.61 -0.83
CA ASP A 707 34.14 -7.20 -1.72
C ASP A 707 34.27 -7.89 -3.10
N VAL A 708 33.30 -8.74 -3.42
CA VAL A 708 33.18 -9.51 -4.68
C VAL A 708 31.95 -9.11 -5.50
N THR A 709 31.34 -7.97 -5.16
CA THR A 709 30.12 -7.45 -5.79
C THR A 709 30.26 -7.22 -7.29
N ALA A 710 31.44 -6.76 -7.73
CA ALA A 710 31.64 -6.30 -9.10
C ALA A 710 31.38 -7.42 -10.13
N GLY A 711 30.25 -7.30 -10.84
CA GLY A 711 29.84 -8.24 -11.87
C GLY A 711 29.20 -9.53 -11.34
N SER A 712 28.91 -9.63 -10.04
CA SER A 712 28.15 -10.76 -9.48
C SER A 712 26.68 -10.72 -9.91
N GLY A 713 26.10 -9.52 -10.06
CA GLY A 713 24.65 -9.33 -10.23
C GLY A 713 23.91 -9.15 -8.91
N ALA A 714 24.63 -9.12 -7.79
CA ALA A 714 24.09 -8.84 -6.45
C ALA A 714 24.08 -7.34 -6.09
N ASP A 715 24.41 -6.48 -7.04
CA ASP A 715 24.56 -5.02 -6.87
C ASP A 715 23.24 -4.27 -7.01
N ASP A 716 22.20 -4.68 -6.27
CA ASP A 716 20.89 -4.01 -6.31
C ASP A 716 21.02 -2.52 -5.95
N PRO A 717 20.53 -1.58 -6.80
CA PRO A 717 20.72 -0.15 -6.63
C PRO A 717 19.51 0.56 -5.97
N GLY A 718 18.58 -0.18 -5.39
CA GLY A 718 17.47 0.36 -4.62
C GLY A 718 17.89 0.82 -3.22
N TRP A 719 17.00 1.55 -2.54
CA TRP A 719 17.21 1.95 -1.16
C TRP A 719 16.80 0.81 -0.22
N THR A 720 17.72 -0.14 -0.02
CA THR A 720 17.46 -1.40 0.69
C THR A 720 17.17 -1.19 2.18
N GLN A 721 16.11 -1.83 2.69
CA GLN A 721 15.71 -1.78 4.10
C GLN A 721 15.45 -3.13 4.77
N ALA A 722 15.23 -4.19 4.00
CA ALA A 722 15.26 -5.56 4.51
C ALA A 722 15.92 -6.52 3.52
N LEU A 723 16.47 -7.61 4.08
CA LEU A 723 17.16 -8.68 3.39
C LEU A 723 16.79 -10.02 4.02
N ALA A 724 16.71 -11.07 3.22
CA ALA A 724 16.69 -12.45 3.68
C ALA A 724 17.50 -13.32 2.72
N HIS A 725 17.98 -14.47 3.20
CA HIS A 725 18.57 -15.51 2.37
C HIS A 725 17.78 -16.81 2.51
N VAL A 726 17.62 -17.54 1.41
CA VAL A 726 16.91 -18.81 1.39
C VAL A 726 17.23 -19.57 0.11
N ASP A 727 17.32 -20.89 0.13
CA ASP A 727 17.38 -21.71 -1.10
C ASP A 727 15.96 -21.90 -1.68
N PHE A 728 15.44 -20.90 -2.40
CA PHE A 728 14.04 -20.90 -2.82
C PHE A 728 13.76 -21.84 -4.00
N ASP A 729 14.76 -22.31 -4.72
CA ASP A 729 14.56 -23.31 -5.79
C ASP A 729 15.19 -24.68 -5.53
N ARG A 730 15.71 -24.88 -4.32
CA ARG A 730 16.18 -26.15 -3.77
C ARG A 730 17.34 -26.73 -4.58
N ASP A 731 18.21 -25.88 -5.09
CA ASP A 731 19.39 -26.31 -5.85
C ASP A 731 20.66 -26.45 -5.00
N GLY A 732 20.56 -26.21 -3.69
CA GLY A 732 21.64 -26.30 -2.73
C GLY A 732 22.52 -25.05 -2.67
N LEU A 733 22.10 -23.97 -3.35
CA LEU A 733 22.74 -22.66 -3.26
C LEU A 733 21.78 -21.68 -2.60
N GLN A 734 22.29 -20.93 -1.63
CA GLN A 734 21.52 -19.90 -0.95
C GLN A 734 21.30 -18.70 -1.88
N ASP A 735 20.04 -18.29 -2.02
CA ASP A 735 19.60 -17.13 -2.80
C ASP A 735 19.35 -15.91 -1.91
N LEU A 736 19.05 -14.75 -2.53
CA LEU A 736 18.79 -13.51 -1.82
C LEU A 736 17.42 -12.91 -2.15
N ILE A 737 16.74 -12.38 -1.13
CA ILE A 737 15.58 -11.51 -1.26
C ILE A 737 15.95 -10.11 -0.78
N VAL A 738 15.75 -9.11 -1.63
CA VAL A 738 16.06 -7.70 -1.38
C VAL A 738 14.77 -6.89 -1.40
N ALA A 739 14.45 -6.28 -0.25
CA ALA A 739 13.31 -5.39 -0.09
C ALA A 739 13.75 -3.94 0.03
N ASN A 740 13.22 -3.11 -0.87
CA ASN A 740 13.61 -1.73 -1.06
C ASN A 740 12.52 -0.78 -0.55
N ASP A 741 12.88 0.27 0.19
CA ASP A 741 11.98 1.39 0.52
C ASP A 741 11.76 2.27 -0.72
N PHE A 742 12.81 2.50 -1.51
CA PHE A 742 12.70 3.17 -2.79
C PHE A 742 13.37 2.35 -3.88
N GLY A 743 12.57 1.80 -4.78
CA GLY A 743 13.00 0.88 -5.82
C GLY A 743 12.03 -0.29 -5.92
N ARG A 744 12.38 -1.29 -6.74
CA ARG A 744 11.64 -2.54 -6.82
C ARG A 744 12.31 -3.58 -5.95
N ASN A 745 11.53 -4.47 -5.34
CA ASN A 745 12.09 -5.63 -4.65
C ASN A 745 12.73 -6.60 -5.66
N ALA A 746 13.78 -7.31 -5.24
CA ALA A 746 14.58 -8.21 -6.07
C ALA A 746 14.74 -9.59 -5.42
N PHE A 747 14.50 -10.65 -6.18
CA PHE A 747 14.75 -12.05 -5.84
C PHE A 747 15.92 -12.49 -6.71
N LEU A 748 17.08 -12.63 -6.10
CA LEU A 748 18.34 -12.86 -6.78
C LEU A 748 18.73 -14.34 -6.59
N ARG A 749 18.52 -15.14 -7.64
CA ARG A 749 18.92 -16.54 -7.66
C ARG A 749 20.43 -16.66 -7.79
N ASN A 750 21.07 -17.43 -6.92
CA ASN A 750 22.46 -17.83 -7.02
C ASN A 750 22.64 -18.89 -8.11
N LEU A 751 23.57 -18.65 -9.04
CA LEU A 751 23.90 -19.56 -10.14
C LEU A 751 25.20 -20.33 -9.90
N GLY A 752 25.79 -20.16 -8.72
CA GLY A 752 27.13 -20.61 -8.37
C GLY A 752 28.23 -19.75 -8.98
N GLY A 753 29.46 -19.92 -8.47
CA GLY A 753 30.63 -19.17 -8.95
C GLY A 753 30.53 -17.65 -8.74
N GLY A 754 29.76 -17.21 -7.74
CA GLY A 754 29.56 -15.80 -7.39
C GLY A 754 28.72 -15.02 -8.41
N LYS A 755 27.71 -15.65 -9.00
CA LYS A 755 26.80 -15.03 -9.98
C LYS A 755 25.36 -15.13 -9.52
N PHE A 756 24.60 -14.04 -9.70
CA PHE A 756 23.20 -13.94 -9.34
C PHE A 756 22.34 -13.47 -10.54
N GLU A 757 21.10 -13.96 -10.61
CA GLU A 757 20.09 -13.56 -11.60
C GLU A 757 18.81 -13.05 -10.91
N ASN A 758 18.28 -11.91 -11.36
CA ASN A 758 17.04 -11.36 -10.83
C ASN A 758 15.79 -12.03 -11.45
N LEU A 759 15.06 -12.81 -10.64
CA LEU A 759 13.84 -13.53 -11.01
C LEU A 759 12.54 -12.81 -10.66
N SER A 760 12.59 -11.65 -10.00
CA SER A 760 11.39 -10.91 -9.56
C SER A 760 10.33 -10.66 -10.64
N PRO A 761 10.67 -10.28 -11.89
CA PRO A 761 9.67 -10.11 -12.95
C PRO A 761 8.96 -11.41 -13.34
N ARG A 762 9.65 -12.56 -13.24
CA ARG A 762 9.09 -13.88 -13.54
C ARG A 762 8.17 -14.34 -12.41
N PHE A 763 8.60 -14.17 -11.16
CA PHE A 763 7.83 -14.59 -9.99
C PHE A 763 6.64 -13.68 -9.68
N GLY A 764 6.70 -12.41 -10.08
CA GLY A 764 5.65 -11.42 -9.83
C GLY A 764 5.87 -10.59 -8.57
N ILE A 765 6.98 -10.80 -7.85
CA ILE A 765 7.38 -10.02 -6.66
C ILE A 765 8.44 -8.99 -7.04
N HIS A 766 8.02 -7.96 -7.79
CA HIS A 766 8.89 -6.86 -8.24
C HIS A 766 8.23 -5.49 -8.03
N ALA A 767 7.17 -5.47 -7.23
CA ALA A 767 6.43 -4.25 -6.98
C ALA A 767 7.30 -3.28 -6.16
N ALA A 768 7.06 -2.00 -6.41
CA ALA A 768 7.78 -0.92 -5.77
C ALA A 768 6.95 -0.46 -4.58
N TYR A 769 7.05 -1.23 -3.51
CA TYR A 769 6.50 -0.86 -2.23
C TYR A 769 7.59 -0.28 -1.37
N HIS A 770 7.25 0.63 -0.48
CA HIS A 770 8.16 1.14 0.52
C HIS A 770 8.39 0.08 1.60
N SER A 771 9.19 -0.93 1.24
CA SER A 771 9.29 -2.20 1.97
C SER A 771 10.18 -2.04 3.20
N MET A 772 9.78 -2.63 4.33
CA MET A 772 10.52 -2.54 5.60
C MET A 772 11.03 -3.90 6.11
N ASN A 773 10.35 -5.00 5.78
CA ASN A 773 10.66 -6.35 6.24
C ASN A 773 10.66 -7.40 5.10
N VAL A 774 11.39 -8.50 5.29
CA VAL A 774 11.19 -9.80 4.61
C VAL A 774 11.17 -10.92 5.65
N GLY A 775 10.02 -11.57 5.85
CA GLY A 775 9.89 -12.80 6.63
C GLY A 775 9.63 -14.01 5.73
N THR A 776 10.18 -15.18 6.09
CA THR A 776 10.06 -16.43 5.30
C THR A 776 9.64 -17.61 6.18
N THR A 777 8.75 -18.47 5.66
CA THR A 777 8.27 -19.70 6.33
C THR A 777 7.64 -20.64 5.27
N ASP A 778 7.17 -21.83 5.61
CA ASP A 778 6.45 -22.77 4.73
C ASP A 778 5.02 -22.99 5.25
N LEU A 779 4.16 -21.97 5.12
CA LEU A 779 2.79 -21.95 5.64
C LEU A 779 1.90 -22.96 4.92
N ASN A 780 2.13 -23.20 3.64
CA ASN A 780 1.33 -24.14 2.85
C ASN A 780 1.87 -25.59 2.84
N ARG A 781 3.04 -25.83 3.44
CA ARG A 781 3.71 -27.13 3.52
C ARG A 781 3.99 -27.75 2.16
N ASP A 782 4.28 -26.94 1.15
CA ASP A 782 4.75 -27.39 -0.16
C ASP A 782 6.28 -27.50 -0.23
N GLY A 783 6.95 -27.10 0.84
CA GLY A 783 8.38 -27.18 1.00
C GLY A 783 9.14 -25.98 0.42
N PHE A 784 8.46 -25.07 -0.25
CA PHE A 784 9.07 -23.84 -0.74
C PHE A 784 8.75 -22.68 0.20
N PRO A 785 9.68 -21.73 0.40
CA PRO A 785 9.45 -20.62 1.30
C PRO A 785 8.33 -19.73 0.76
N ASP A 786 7.27 -19.56 1.54
CA ASP A 786 6.30 -18.46 1.51
C ASP A 786 6.95 -17.19 2.10
N VAL A 787 6.53 -16.02 1.62
CA VAL A 787 7.20 -14.74 1.92
C VAL A 787 6.21 -13.69 2.41
N TYR A 788 6.51 -13.04 3.53
CA TYR A 788 5.80 -11.86 4.02
C TYR A 788 6.67 -10.61 3.87
N ILE A 789 6.13 -9.55 3.29
CA ILE A 789 6.81 -8.26 3.12
C ILE A 789 5.95 -7.16 3.73
N SER A 790 6.47 -6.45 4.72
CA SER A 790 5.79 -5.25 5.26
C SER A 790 6.07 -4.02 4.40
N ASN A 791 5.08 -3.13 4.24
CA ASN A 791 5.17 -1.96 3.37
C ASN A 791 4.42 -0.74 3.90
N ILE A 792 4.95 0.45 3.60
CA ILE A 792 4.32 1.74 3.91
C ILE A 792 4.01 2.57 2.65
N ALA A 793 2.85 2.39 2.02
CA ALA A 793 2.53 3.11 0.78
C ALA A 793 2.25 4.62 1.01
N THR A 794 3.14 5.51 0.58
CA THR A 794 2.86 6.96 0.50
C THR A 794 2.50 7.41 -0.91
N LEU A 795 1.24 7.81 -1.15
CA LEU A 795 0.86 8.45 -2.42
C LEU A 795 -0.28 9.46 -2.24
N ILE A 796 -0.01 10.70 -1.82
CA ILE A 796 -1.00 11.78 -2.00
C ILE A 796 -0.70 12.55 -3.28
N LYS A 797 -1.65 12.57 -4.21
CA LYS A 797 -1.62 13.47 -5.36
C LYS A 797 -2.30 14.79 -4.97
N ASP A 798 -1.70 15.61 -4.11
CA ASP A 798 -2.28 16.91 -3.74
C ASP A 798 -1.32 18.10 -3.84
N SER A 799 -0.87 18.36 -5.06
CA SER A 799 -0.49 19.72 -5.47
C SER A 799 -0.19 19.71 -6.96
N ARG A 800 -1.12 20.31 -7.74
CA ARG A 800 -1.01 20.63 -9.18
C ARG A 800 0.05 19.80 -9.93
N TYR A 801 -0.29 18.56 -10.24
CA TYR A 801 0.50 17.74 -11.16
C TYR A 801 0.47 18.42 -12.54
N ARG A 802 1.52 19.20 -12.85
CA ARG A 802 1.79 19.65 -14.21
C ARG A 802 2.72 18.61 -14.80
N LEU A 803 2.24 17.86 -15.79
CA LEU A 803 3.09 16.97 -16.56
C LEU A 803 4.37 17.71 -16.97
N PRO A 804 5.56 17.13 -16.73
CA PRO A 804 6.79 17.74 -17.18
C PRO A 804 6.74 17.93 -18.70
N ASN A 805 6.93 19.17 -19.11
CA ASN A 805 7.25 19.51 -20.49
C ASN A 805 8.63 20.14 -20.53
N VAL A 806 9.12 20.41 -21.74
CA VAL A 806 10.47 20.93 -21.99
C VAL A 806 10.79 22.20 -21.17
N ASN A 807 9.76 22.91 -20.67
CA ASN A 807 9.88 24.14 -19.88
C ASN A 807 9.27 24.05 -18.46
N THR A 808 8.77 22.89 -18.02
CA THR A 808 8.18 22.71 -16.67
C THR A 808 8.84 21.50 -16.00
N PRO A 809 9.97 21.68 -15.30
CA PRO A 809 10.57 20.60 -14.52
C PRO A 809 9.61 20.20 -13.39
N MET A 810 9.65 18.92 -13.00
CA MET A 810 8.96 18.42 -11.82
C MET A 810 9.35 19.29 -10.62
N LYS A 811 8.36 19.90 -9.97
CA LYS A 811 8.53 20.53 -8.66
C LYS A 811 7.83 19.62 -7.66
N LEU A 812 8.61 18.97 -6.80
CA LEU A 812 8.06 18.47 -5.55
C LEU A 812 7.51 19.68 -4.80
N ASP A 813 6.29 19.58 -4.29
CA ASP A 813 5.74 20.53 -3.33
C ASP A 813 5.94 19.93 -1.94
N PRO A 814 6.92 20.42 -1.17
CA PRO A 814 7.19 19.94 0.19
C PRO A 814 5.96 19.96 1.09
N LYS A 815 5.14 21.00 1.00
CA LYS A 815 3.98 21.15 1.88
C LYS A 815 2.98 20.04 1.61
N ALA A 816 2.70 19.79 0.33
CA ALA A 816 1.83 18.69 -0.07
C ALA A 816 2.35 17.30 0.32
N LEU A 817 3.67 17.12 0.34
CA LEU A 817 4.31 15.88 0.74
C LEU A 817 4.27 15.63 2.26
N GLY A 818 4.18 16.70 3.07
CA GLY A 818 4.08 16.59 4.53
C GLY A 818 2.69 16.40 5.08
N ASP A 819 1.72 16.74 4.24
CA ASP A 819 0.31 16.52 4.47
C ASP A 819 -0.14 15.18 3.85
N MET A 820 0.80 14.33 3.39
CA MET A 820 0.50 13.01 2.83
C MET A 820 0.14 12.00 3.90
N LEU A 821 -1.04 11.41 3.78
CA LEU A 821 -1.45 10.24 4.54
C LEU A 821 -0.76 9.01 3.96
N VAL A 822 -0.17 8.22 4.85
CA VAL A 822 0.46 6.92 4.54
C VAL A 822 -0.64 5.86 4.56
N LYS A 823 -0.64 5.01 3.55
CA LYS A 823 -1.52 3.86 3.40
C LYS A 823 -0.69 2.60 3.68
N GLU A 824 -1.11 1.82 4.65
CA GLU A 824 -0.45 0.55 5.04
C GLU A 824 -0.65 -0.47 3.91
N SER A 825 0.36 -1.27 3.54
CA SER A 825 0.27 -2.11 2.32
C SER A 825 1.03 -3.45 2.40
N ASP A 826 1.01 -4.14 3.54
CA ASP A 826 1.74 -5.40 3.73
C ASP A 826 1.30 -6.49 2.74
N MET A 827 2.17 -7.45 2.44
CA MET A 827 1.86 -8.51 1.46
C MET A 827 2.35 -9.88 1.91
N LEU A 828 1.43 -10.83 1.93
CA LEU A 828 1.72 -12.26 2.05
C LEU A 828 1.74 -12.90 0.67
N TYR A 829 2.85 -13.56 0.33
CA TYR A 829 3.06 -14.27 -0.93
C TYR A 829 3.22 -15.76 -0.68
N MET A 830 2.32 -16.54 -1.26
CA MET A 830 2.38 -17.99 -1.21
C MET A 830 3.15 -18.56 -2.40
N SER A 831 4.03 -19.52 -2.16
CA SER A 831 4.69 -20.32 -3.19
C SER A 831 3.66 -21.08 -4.05
N GLN A 832 4.04 -21.40 -5.28
CA GLN A 832 3.25 -22.19 -6.22
C GLN A 832 4.12 -23.28 -6.83
N SER A 833 3.93 -24.53 -6.38
CA SER A 833 4.75 -25.68 -6.79
C SER A 833 3.95 -26.93 -7.23
N PRO A 834 3.02 -26.83 -8.22
CA PRO A 834 2.10 -27.92 -8.56
C PRO A 834 2.76 -29.25 -9.00
N ASP A 835 4.02 -29.21 -9.44
CA ASP A 835 4.81 -30.38 -9.86
C ASP A 835 6.10 -30.57 -9.01
N GLY A 836 6.20 -29.93 -7.84
CA GLY A 836 7.39 -29.96 -7.00
C GLY A 836 8.54 -29.05 -7.46
N GLU A 837 8.25 -28.09 -8.34
CA GLU A 837 9.16 -27.02 -8.77
C GLU A 837 8.52 -25.66 -8.50
N LEU A 838 9.28 -24.70 -7.98
CA LEU A 838 8.80 -23.33 -7.75
C LEU A 838 8.52 -22.64 -9.10
N LEU A 839 7.23 -22.41 -9.39
CA LEU A 839 6.81 -21.74 -10.61
C LEU A 839 6.80 -20.23 -10.45
N ALA A 840 6.20 -19.75 -9.36
CA ALA A 840 5.98 -18.36 -9.05
C ALA A 840 5.43 -18.18 -7.63
N TYR A 841 5.25 -16.92 -7.23
CA TYR A 841 4.58 -16.53 -5.99
C TYR A 841 3.24 -15.86 -6.25
N GLN A 842 2.26 -16.12 -5.40
CA GLN A 842 0.93 -15.55 -5.49
C GLN A 842 0.59 -14.75 -4.22
N PRO A 843 0.17 -13.47 -4.33
CA PRO A 843 -0.41 -12.76 -3.19
C PRO A 843 -1.60 -13.53 -2.61
N SER A 844 -1.70 -13.65 -1.29
CA SER A 844 -2.80 -14.33 -0.60
C SER A 844 -3.57 -13.39 0.33
N ASP A 845 -4.89 -13.61 0.34
CA ASP A 845 -5.84 -12.95 1.24
C ASP A 845 -6.17 -13.84 2.46
N ASN A 846 -5.42 -14.93 2.69
CA ASN A 846 -5.52 -15.80 3.87
C ASN A 846 -4.88 -15.20 5.12
N ILE A 847 -4.88 -13.88 5.23
CA ILE A 847 -4.47 -13.14 6.41
C ILE A 847 -5.55 -12.11 6.69
N GLU A 848 -6.09 -12.11 7.91
CA GLU A 848 -7.05 -11.09 8.31
C GLU A 848 -6.37 -9.71 8.30
N ARG A 849 -7.16 -8.65 8.11
CA ARG A 849 -6.70 -7.32 7.66
C ARG A 849 -6.21 -7.27 6.20
N GLY A 850 -5.79 -8.40 5.62
CA GLY A 850 -5.43 -8.51 4.20
C GLY A 850 -4.14 -7.76 3.89
N THR A 851 -4.03 -7.22 2.67
CA THR A 851 -2.88 -6.39 2.27
C THR A 851 -2.87 -4.99 2.90
N MET A 852 -3.77 -4.73 3.84
CA MET A 852 -4.12 -3.40 4.32
C MET A 852 -4.26 -3.43 5.85
N SER A 853 -4.06 -2.30 6.53
CA SER A 853 -4.49 -2.12 7.92
C SER A 853 -3.65 -2.81 9.05
N THR A 854 -2.40 -3.21 8.83
CA THR A 854 -1.50 -3.74 9.89
C THR A 854 -0.78 -2.68 10.70
N GLY A 855 -0.67 -1.45 10.22
CA GLY A 855 0.10 -0.33 10.80
C GLY A 855 1.31 0.05 9.94
N TRP A 856 2.10 1.00 10.43
CA TRP A 856 3.46 1.26 9.95
C TRP A 856 4.37 0.13 10.40
N ALA A 857 4.29 -0.99 9.69
CA ALA A 857 5.00 -2.21 10.03
C ALA A 857 6.49 -2.07 9.70
N TRP A 858 7.33 -2.18 10.73
CA TRP A 858 8.78 -2.23 10.56
C TRP A 858 9.24 -3.65 10.37
N ASP A 859 8.90 -4.52 11.33
CA ASP A 859 9.38 -5.89 11.40
C ASP A 859 8.20 -6.87 11.52
N ALA A 860 8.40 -8.09 11.04
CA ALA A 860 7.43 -9.17 11.23
C ALA A 860 8.12 -10.55 11.22
N GLU A 861 7.83 -11.35 12.25
CA GLU A 861 8.50 -12.62 12.51
C GLU A 861 7.48 -13.75 12.66
N PHE A 862 7.81 -14.90 12.07
CA PHE A 862 7.01 -16.13 12.18
C PHE A 862 7.49 -16.99 13.35
N LEU A 863 6.56 -17.51 14.13
CA LEU A 863 6.84 -18.36 15.30
C LEU A 863 5.68 -19.31 15.57
N ASP A 864 5.96 -20.47 16.16
CA ASP A 864 4.94 -21.39 16.67
C ASP A 864 4.79 -21.12 18.18
N PHE A 865 3.89 -20.20 18.56
CA PHE A 865 3.83 -19.74 19.96
C PHE A 865 3.10 -20.73 20.87
N ASP A 866 2.20 -21.55 20.32
CA ASP A 866 1.34 -22.43 21.12
C ASP A 866 1.65 -23.93 20.95
N ASN A 867 2.81 -24.22 20.34
CA ASN A 867 3.41 -25.53 20.14
C ASN A 867 2.54 -26.51 19.36
N ASP A 868 1.76 -26.03 18.41
CA ASP A 868 0.80 -26.86 17.68
C ASP A 868 1.26 -27.34 16.30
N GLY A 869 2.43 -26.88 15.87
CA GLY A 869 3.12 -27.33 14.67
C GLY A 869 2.73 -26.56 13.42
N ASP A 870 2.13 -25.39 13.55
CA ASP A 870 2.00 -24.39 12.50
C ASP A 870 2.57 -23.02 12.94
N ASP A 871 2.87 -22.17 11.96
CA ASP A 871 3.49 -20.86 12.22
C ASP A 871 2.44 -19.76 12.29
N ASP A 872 2.56 -18.96 13.35
CA ASP A 872 1.86 -17.71 13.62
C ASP A 872 2.71 -16.50 13.21
N LEU A 873 2.15 -15.29 13.28
CA LEU A 873 2.84 -14.08 12.80
C LEU A 873 2.69 -12.91 13.77
N TYR A 874 3.81 -12.33 14.20
CA TYR A 874 3.84 -11.09 14.96
C TYR A 874 4.40 -9.93 14.13
N VAL A 875 3.67 -8.82 14.06
CA VAL A 875 4.02 -7.61 13.30
C VAL A 875 4.14 -6.42 14.24
N VAL A 876 5.26 -5.70 14.19
CA VAL A 876 5.53 -4.56 15.09
C VAL A 876 5.47 -3.22 14.36
N ASN A 877 4.80 -2.23 14.98
CA ASN A 877 4.37 -1.01 14.32
C ASN A 877 4.83 0.30 14.99
N GLY A 878 4.81 1.38 14.21
CA GLY A 878 4.79 2.78 14.67
C GLY A 878 5.72 3.70 13.89
N ALA A 879 5.26 4.90 13.49
CA ALA A 879 6.05 5.79 12.65
C ALA A 879 7.07 6.64 13.46
N ASN A 880 8.17 7.06 12.82
CA ASN A 880 9.17 7.94 13.46
C ASN A 880 8.66 9.38 13.59
N GLU A 881 8.89 10.06 14.72
CA GLU A 881 8.70 11.51 14.91
C GLU A 881 9.38 12.38 13.81
N TYR A 882 10.41 11.83 13.13
CA TYR A 882 11.23 12.50 12.11
C TYR A 882 11.27 11.78 10.75
N SER A 883 10.25 11.01 10.38
CA SER A 883 10.16 10.37 9.05
C SER A 883 10.29 11.38 7.90
N VAL A 884 10.80 10.96 6.74
CA VAL A 884 10.92 11.80 5.52
C VAL A 884 9.63 12.37 5.01
N TYR A 885 8.54 11.71 5.36
CA TYR A 885 7.20 12.10 5.00
C TYR A 885 6.67 13.21 5.93
N PHE A 886 7.41 13.58 6.98
CA PHE A 886 7.06 14.68 7.88
C PHE A 886 7.85 15.95 7.52
N TYR A 887 7.12 17.05 7.32
CA TYR A 887 7.70 18.31 6.90
C TYR A 887 7.72 19.29 8.04
N MET A 888 8.78 20.10 8.09
CA MET A 888 8.76 21.34 8.84
C MET A 888 8.05 22.40 7.99
N VAL A 889 6.84 22.76 8.37
CA VAL A 889 6.23 23.99 7.86
C VAL A 889 6.84 25.17 8.62
N GLN A 890 7.41 26.12 7.91
CA GLN A 890 7.77 27.42 8.48
C GLN A 890 6.54 28.33 8.36
N GLU A 891 5.80 28.53 9.45
CA GLU A 891 4.82 29.61 9.49
C GLU A 891 5.54 30.94 9.75
N GLU A 892 5.46 31.87 8.79
CA GLU A 892 5.80 33.26 9.05
C GLU A 892 4.73 33.87 9.95
N THR A 893 5.01 33.91 11.25
CA THR A 893 4.20 34.73 12.17
C THR A 893 4.55 36.22 11.98
N PRO A 894 3.62 37.16 12.23
CA PRO A 894 3.88 38.61 12.15
C PRO A 894 5.09 39.08 13.00
N ASP A 895 5.53 38.24 13.93
CA ASP A 895 6.57 38.52 14.92
C ASP A 895 7.90 37.79 14.63
N ASP A 896 8.07 37.19 13.44
CA ASP A 896 9.31 36.50 13.00
C ASP A 896 9.71 35.31 13.90
N THR A 897 8.73 34.66 14.52
CA THR A 897 8.92 33.40 15.27
C THR A 897 8.46 32.21 14.43
N SER A 898 9.38 31.28 14.15
CA SER A 898 9.09 30.03 13.43
C SER A 898 8.39 29.03 14.35
N VAL A 899 7.20 28.56 13.96
CA VAL A 899 6.52 27.42 14.60
C VAL A 899 6.72 26.20 13.71
N HIS A 900 7.13 25.06 14.29
CA HIS A 900 7.34 23.80 13.59
C HIS A 900 6.18 22.84 13.89
N HIS A 901 5.57 22.28 12.85
CA HIS A 901 4.53 21.25 12.99
C HIS A 901 5.10 19.89 12.56
N TYR A 902 5.04 18.90 13.46
CA TYR A 902 5.31 17.50 13.15
C TYR A 902 3.96 16.78 13.10
N VAL A 903 3.63 16.09 12.00
CA VAL A 903 2.45 15.23 11.97
C VAL A 903 2.82 13.96 12.75
N ALA A 904 2.32 13.83 13.98
CA ALA A 904 2.62 12.67 14.82
C ALA A 904 1.79 11.46 14.39
N HIS A 905 2.45 10.39 13.97
CA HIS A 905 1.92 9.01 14.00
C HIS A 905 2.82 8.22 14.96
N ASP A 906 2.96 8.73 16.19
CA ASP A 906 4.09 8.41 17.08
C ASP A 906 4.02 7.01 17.69
N ARG A 907 2.83 6.43 17.81
CA ARG A 907 2.61 5.08 18.35
C ARG A 907 1.45 4.37 17.67
N GLU A 908 1.64 3.11 17.33
CA GLU A 908 0.63 2.25 16.72
C GLU A 908 0.61 0.88 17.39
N MET A 909 -0.53 0.20 17.27
CA MET A 909 -0.73 -1.11 17.89
C MET A 909 0.07 -2.18 17.13
N ASN A 910 0.92 -2.95 17.81
CA ASN A 910 1.50 -4.17 17.24
C ASN A 910 0.38 -5.20 16.96
N VAL A 911 0.55 -6.04 15.95
CA VAL A 911 -0.49 -6.97 15.48
C VAL A 911 -0.02 -8.40 15.66
N PHE A 912 -0.87 -9.25 16.23
CA PHE A 912 -0.59 -10.67 16.43
C PHE A 912 -1.62 -11.51 15.67
N PHE A 913 -1.15 -12.40 14.80
CA PHE A 913 -1.97 -13.31 14.03
C PHE A 913 -1.74 -14.75 14.49
N VAL A 914 -2.83 -15.49 14.65
CA VAL A 914 -2.83 -16.92 14.93
C VAL A 914 -3.24 -17.69 13.70
N ASN A 915 -2.47 -18.70 13.30
CA ASN A 915 -2.81 -19.58 12.20
C ASN A 915 -3.95 -20.52 12.62
N GLN A 916 -5.11 -20.33 12.00
CA GLN A 916 -6.31 -21.06 12.37
C GLN A 916 -7.26 -21.19 11.17
N GLY A 917 -7.73 -22.41 10.91
CA GLY A 917 -8.72 -22.64 9.85
C GLY A 917 -8.19 -22.34 8.44
N GLY A 918 -6.88 -22.47 8.25
CA GLY A 918 -6.13 -22.19 7.03
C GLY A 918 -5.99 -20.70 6.72
N LYS A 919 -5.93 -19.87 7.76
CA LYS A 919 -5.76 -18.41 7.68
C LYS A 919 -4.99 -17.89 8.89
N LEU A 920 -4.26 -16.79 8.70
CA LEU A 920 -3.72 -15.99 9.79
C LEU A 920 -4.82 -15.07 10.36
N ILE A 921 -5.41 -15.45 11.49
CA ILE A 921 -6.52 -14.78 12.17
C ILE A 921 -5.98 -13.75 13.16
N ASN A 922 -6.47 -12.52 13.13
CA ASN A 922 -5.99 -11.50 14.05
C ASN A 922 -6.49 -11.76 15.48
N ARG A 923 -5.54 -11.93 16.41
CA ARG A 923 -5.80 -12.17 17.83
C ARG A 923 -5.14 -11.12 18.72
N THR A 924 -4.83 -9.95 18.18
CA THR A 924 -4.07 -8.87 18.86
C THR A 924 -4.57 -8.54 20.27
N VAL A 925 -5.89 -8.43 20.44
CA VAL A 925 -6.48 -8.08 21.75
C VAL A 925 -6.44 -9.26 22.73
N GLU A 926 -6.65 -10.47 22.22
CA GLU A 926 -6.73 -11.70 23.01
C GLU A 926 -5.33 -12.22 23.38
N SER A 927 -4.32 -11.93 22.55
CA SER A 927 -2.95 -12.41 22.73
C SER A 927 -2.22 -11.70 23.87
N GLY A 928 -2.57 -10.46 24.21
CA GLY A 928 -1.80 -9.66 25.18
C GLY A 928 -0.50 -9.07 24.62
N ALA A 929 -0.09 -9.45 23.41
CA ALA A 929 1.08 -8.90 22.70
C ALA A 929 0.78 -7.60 21.93
N GLY A 930 -0.51 -7.21 21.85
CA GLY A 930 -0.97 -5.97 21.24
C GLY A 930 -0.86 -4.78 22.17
N PHE A 931 0.24 -4.03 22.06
CA PHE A 931 0.41 -2.73 22.72
C PHE A 931 0.72 -1.62 21.70
N ALA A 932 0.35 -0.39 22.05
CA ALA A 932 0.62 0.78 21.22
C ALA A 932 2.04 1.31 21.49
N GLY A 933 2.93 1.13 20.52
CA GLY A 933 4.36 1.46 20.64
C GLY A 933 4.93 2.09 19.37
N ASN A 934 6.22 2.42 19.42
CA ASN A 934 7.03 2.76 18.25
C ASN A 934 8.04 1.62 18.06
N SER A 935 7.50 0.45 17.82
CA SER A 935 8.20 -0.82 17.85
C SER A 935 8.99 -0.98 16.55
N ARG A 936 10.30 -1.23 16.63
CA ARG A 936 11.19 -1.23 15.45
C ARG A 936 11.56 -2.61 14.98
N SER A 937 12.03 -3.43 15.89
CA SER A 937 12.59 -4.74 15.60
C SER A 937 12.15 -5.69 16.71
N THR A 938 12.03 -6.97 16.38
CA THR A 938 11.58 -8.01 17.29
C THR A 938 12.44 -9.26 17.14
N ALA A 939 12.61 -10.00 18.23
CA ALA A 939 13.21 -11.34 18.20
C ALA A 939 12.37 -12.28 19.07
N TYR A 940 12.27 -13.54 18.65
CA TYR A 940 11.68 -14.61 19.47
C TYR A 940 12.78 -15.47 20.11
N LEU A 941 12.53 -15.99 21.31
CA LEU A 941 13.44 -16.82 22.09
C LEU A 941 12.68 -17.52 23.21
N ASP A 942 13.16 -18.67 23.67
CA ASP A 942 12.69 -19.29 24.92
C ASP A 942 13.65 -18.83 26.04
N PHE A 943 13.29 -17.77 26.78
CA PHE A 943 14.24 -17.16 27.74
C PHE A 943 14.17 -17.77 29.14
N ASP A 944 13.14 -18.54 29.48
CA ASP A 944 13.04 -19.23 30.77
C ASP A 944 13.10 -20.76 30.65
N ASN A 945 13.44 -21.25 29.44
CA ASN A 945 13.66 -22.65 29.09
C ASN A 945 12.45 -23.54 29.42
N ASP A 946 11.24 -22.99 29.29
CA ASP A 946 10.00 -23.69 29.62
C ASP A 946 9.37 -24.38 28.39
N GLY A 947 9.91 -24.12 27.20
CA GLY A 947 9.56 -24.78 25.96
C GLY A 947 8.47 -24.10 25.15
N ASP A 948 8.05 -22.89 25.50
CA ASP A 948 7.32 -22.00 24.60
C ASP A 948 8.15 -20.77 24.20
N LEU A 949 7.79 -20.15 23.07
CA LEU A 949 8.55 -19.02 22.53
C LEU A 949 8.02 -17.69 23.09
N ASP A 950 8.92 -16.91 23.68
CA ASP A 950 8.74 -15.54 24.13
C ASP A 950 9.10 -14.51 23.06
N ILE A 951 8.83 -13.22 23.34
CA ILE A 951 9.09 -12.12 22.42
C ILE A 951 9.83 -10.97 23.12
N ALA A 952 10.89 -10.47 22.48
CA ALA A 952 11.57 -9.23 22.84
C ALA A 952 11.41 -8.17 21.73
N VAL A 953 10.97 -6.96 22.08
CA VAL A 953 10.72 -5.85 21.16
C VAL A 953 11.58 -4.64 21.50
N ASN A 954 12.33 -4.12 20.52
CA ASN A 954 13.09 -2.88 20.68
C ASN A 954 12.23 -1.66 20.28
N ASN A 955 11.88 -0.83 21.26
CA ASN A 955 11.02 0.33 21.04
C ASN A 955 11.83 1.62 20.84
N PHE A 956 11.46 2.41 19.84
CA PHE A 956 12.05 3.72 19.62
C PHE A 956 11.56 4.73 20.66
N HIS A 957 12.50 5.37 21.35
CA HIS A 957 12.29 6.38 22.40
C HIS A 957 11.49 5.90 23.61
N ALA A 958 11.32 4.60 23.77
CA ALA A 958 10.70 3.93 24.92
C ALA A 958 11.56 2.73 25.35
N PRO A 959 11.40 2.22 26.59
CA PRO A 959 12.03 0.98 27.01
C PRO A 959 11.70 -0.17 26.05
N ALA A 960 12.62 -1.10 25.85
CA ALA A 960 12.32 -2.38 25.22
C ALA A 960 11.17 -3.08 25.97
N THR A 961 10.42 -3.94 25.27
CA THR A 961 9.33 -4.72 25.85
C THR A 961 9.69 -6.20 25.82
N ILE A 962 9.58 -6.88 26.94
CA ILE A 962 9.76 -8.33 27.08
C ILE A 962 8.42 -8.96 27.38
N LEU A 963 7.95 -9.82 26.49
CA LEU A 963 6.67 -10.50 26.57
C LEU A 963 6.92 -11.98 26.85
N ARG A 964 6.52 -12.43 28.04
CA ARG A 964 6.57 -13.85 28.38
C ARG A 964 5.33 -14.55 27.86
N ASN A 965 5.51 -15.65 27.15
CA ASN A 965 4.45 -16.56 26.76
C ASN A 965 3.95 -17.34 27.99
N ASN A 966 2.66 -17.59 28.05
CA ASN A 966 2.01 -18.26 29.19
C ASN A 966 1.11 -19.41 28.70
N THR A 967 1.26 -19.78 27.42
CA THR A 967 0.36 -20.74 26.79
C THR A 967 0.73 -22.17 27.13
N GLY A 968 1.96 -22.43 27.59
CA GLY A 968 2.45 -23.66 28.22
C GLY A 968 1.42 -24.78 28.33
N ARG A 969 1.32 -25.62 27.29
CA ARG A 969 0.32 -26.68 27.18
C ARG A 969 0.95 -28.05 27.44
N PRO A 970 0.67 -28.72 28.58
CA PRO A 970 1.24 -30.04 28.85
C PRO A 970 0.71 -31.15 27.92
N ASP A 971 -0.30 -30.86 27.10
CA ASP A 971 -0.82 -31.74 26.04
C ASP A 971 -0.21 -31.47 24.66
N ARG A 972 0.68 -30.47 24.54
CA ARG A 972 1.41 -30.16 23.31
C ARG A 972 2.91 -30.23 23.56
N GLY A 973 3.58 -31.13 22.86
CA GLY A 973 5.02 -31.27 22.95
C GLY A 973 5.75 -30.22 22.12
N TRP A 974 6.98 -29.96 22.48
CA TRP A 974 7.90 -29.11 21.71
C TRP A 974 9.24 -29.83 21.48
N LEU A 975 10.07 -29.31 20.59
CA LEU A 975 11.43 -29.78 20.38
C LEU A 975 12.30 -28.62 19.89
N SER A 976 13.46 -28.43 20.53
CA SER A 976 14.47 -27.47 20.06
C SER A 976 15.70 -28.18 19.49
N VAL A 977 16.26 -27.66 18.39
CA VAL A 977 17.40 -28.26 17.67
C VAL A 977 18.49 -27.23 17.46
N ARG A 978 19.66 -27.47 18.05
CA ARG A 978 20.91 -26.76 17.73
C ARG A 978 21.75 -27.62 16.80
N LEU A 979 22.10 -27.08 15.63
CA LEU A 979 23.02 -27.72 14.69
C LEU A 979 24.45 -27.22 14.90
N ILE A 980 25.43 -28.10 14.67
CA ILE A 980 26.86 -27.76 14.69
C ILE A 980 27.49 -28.31 13.41
N GLY A 981 27.92 -27.40 12.55
CA GLY A 981 28.61 -27.71 11.30
C GLY A 981 30.09 -28.07 11.50
N ASP A 982 30.76 -28.37 10.39
CA ASP A 982 32.18 -28.69 10.33
C ASP A 982 32.77 -28.15 9.02
N GLN A 983 33.63 -27.15 9.13
CA GLN A 983 34.27 -26.52 7.97
C GLN A 983 35.03 -27.54 7.12
N ALA A 984 35.59 -28.61 7.72
CA ALA A 984 36.29 -29.64 6.96
C ALA A 984 35.36 -30.42 6.01
N GLN A 985 34.05 -30.34 6.22
CA GLN A 985 32.99 -30.92 5.40
C GLN A 985 32.30 -29.88 4.49
N GLY A 986 32.80 -28.64 4.45
CA GLY A 986 32.23 -27.54 3.66
C GLY A 986 30.96 -26.98 4.27
N VAL A 987 30.82 -27.02 5.60
CA VAL A 987 29.66 -26.52 6.33
C VAL A 987 30.13 -25.55 7.41
N ASN A 988 29.61 -24.32 7.40
CA ASN A 988 29.89 -23.35 8.45
C ASN A 988 29.42 -23.87 9.82
N ARG A 989 30.14 -23.52 10.88
CA ARG A 989 29.95 -24.14 12.19
C ARG A 989 28.59 -23.85 12.83
N ASP A 990 28.00 -22.71 12.51
CA ASP A 990 26.66 -22.31 12.91
C ASP A 990 25.53 -22.97 12.08
N ALA A 991 25.89 -23.70 11.03
CA ALA A 991 24.98 -24.36 10.09
C ALA A 991 23.93 -23.42 9.45
N ILE A 992 24.24 -22.13 9.32
CA ILE A 992 23.38 -21.17 8.60
C ILE A 992 23.22 -21.64 7.15
N GLY A 993 21.99 -21.64 6.67
CA GLY A 993 21.57 -22.24 5.39
C GLY A 993 21.21 -23.73 5.45
N ALA A 994 21.30 -24.38 6.62
CA ALA A 994 20.80 -25.74 6.80
C ALA A 994 19.27 -25.75 6.83
N ARG A 995 18.66 -26.73 6.16
CA ARG A 995 17.21 -26.98 6.20
C ARG A 995 16.89 -28.14 7.14
N LEU A 996 15.89 -27.95 7.99
CA LEU A 996 15.38 -28.95 8.92
C LEU A 996 13.94 -29.29 8.55
N GLU A 997 13.70 -30.54 8.16
CA GLU A 997 12.39 -31.08 7.82
C GLU A 997 11.95 -32.07 8.90
N LEU A 998 11.03 -31.63 9.76
CA LEU A 998 10.45 -32.43 10.82
C LEU A 998 9.14 -33.05 10.34
N THR A 999 8.96 -34.35 10.58
CA THR A 999 7.73 -35.08 10.26
C THR A 999 7.24 -35.90 11.45
N GLY A 1000 5.93 -35.97 11.63
CA GLY A 1000 5.29 -36.68 12.73
C GLY A 1000 3.99 -37.37 12.33
N PRO A 1001 3.28 -37.96 13.30
CA PRO A 1001 1.95 -38.52 13.09
C PRO A 1001 0.95 -37.45 12.64
N ASP A 1002 -0.22 -37.90 12.15
CA ASP A 1002 -1.38 -37.04 11.83
C ASP A 1002 -1.09 -35.87 10.85
N GLY A 1003 -0.04 -35.98 10.05
CA GLY A 1003 0.32 -34.99 9.04
C GLY A 1003 1.12 -33.80 9.56
N LEU A 1004 1.68 -33.88 10.78
CA LEU A 1004 2.70 -32.94 11.26
C LEU A 1004 3.89 -32.95 10.29
N ALA A 1005 4.15 -31.80 9.68
CA ALA A 1005 5.28 -31.56 8.80
C ALA A 1005 5.65 -30.10 8.94
N VAL A 1006 6.88 -29.81 9.38
CA VAL A 1006 7.38 -28.45 9.61
C VAL A 1006 8.76 -28.34 8.97
N THR A 1007 8.94 -27.30 8.17
CA THR A 1007 10.21 -26.97 7.54
C THR A 1007 10.76 -25.71 8.18
N ARG A 1008 12.02 -25.73 8.60
CA ARG A 1008 12.78 -24.55 9.06
C ARG A 1008 14.08 -24.46 8.29
N GLU A 1009 14.58 -23.24 8.15
CA GLU A 1009 15.91 -22.99 7.59
C GLU A 1009 16.65 -22.04 8.52
N ILE A 1010 17.92 -22.35 8.84
CA ILE A 1010 18.70 -21.51 9.75
C ILE A 1010 19.10 -20.23 9.02
N GLN A 1011 18.51 -19.12 9.47
CA GLN A 1011 18.73 -17.78 8.91
C GLN A 1011 19.98 -17.11 9.51
N GLY A 1012 20.66 -16.28 8.71
CA GLY A 1012 21.80 -15.43 9.09
C GLY A 1012 21.43 -13.95 9.17
N GLY A 1013 20.19 -13.66 9.51
CA GLY A 1013 19.56 -12.34 9.54
C GLY A 1013 18.10 -12.47 9.15
N SER A 1014 17.22 -11.74 9.83
CA SER A 1014 15.78 -11.77 9.55
C SER A 1014 15.19 -10.37 9.72
N GLY A 1015 13.94 -10.23 9.33
CA GLY A 1015 13.18 -9.12 9.84
C GLY A 1015 13.61 -7.75 9.28
N PHE A 1016 13.23 -6.70 10.01
CA PHE A 1016 13.86 -5.39 9.96
C PHE A 1016 14.97 -5.28 11.01
N LEU A 1017 16.21 -5.42 10.55
CA LEU A 1017 17.41 -5.30 11.39
C LEU A 1017 17.44 -6.28 12.57
N SER A 1018 16.77 -7.42 12.43
CA SER A 1018 16.61 -8.43 13.49
C SER A 1018 17.48 -9.66 13.24
N MET A 1019 17.64 -10.46 14.28
CA MET A 1019 18.21 -11.80 14.18
C MET A 1019 17.65 -12.69 15.29
N ASN A 1020 16.92 -13.73 14.89
CA ASN A 1020 16.44 -14.76 15.81
C ASN A 1020 17.55 -15.80 16.11
N PRO A 1021 17.40 -16.61 17.17
CA PRO A 1021 18.34 -17.66 17.50
C PRO A 1021 18.54 -18.68 16.38
N LYS A 1022 19.77 -19.19 16.23
CA LYS A 1022 20.06 -20.28 15.27
C LYS A 1022 19.44 -21.61 15.69
N THR A 1023 19.16 -21.78 16.98
CA THR A 1023 18.46 -22.96 17.51
C THR A 1023 17.01 -22.93 17.05
N GLN A 1024 16.59 -23.98 16.33
CA GLN A 1024 15.27 -24.05 15.73
C GLN A 1024 14.26 -24.70 16.68
N HIS A 1025 13.11 -24.05 16.85
CA HIS A 1025 12.00 -24.53 17.67
C HIS A 1025 10.89 -25.14 16.82
N PHE A 1026 10.32 -26.24 17.30
CA PHE A 1026 9.22 -26.96 16.66
C PHE A 1026 8.13 -27.27 17.70
N GLY A 1027 6.92 -26.75 17.49
CA GLY A 1027 5.74 -27.31 18.12
C GLY A 1027 5.38 -28.65 17.49
N LEU A 1028 5.03 -29.60 18.32
CA LEU A 1028 4.76 -30.99 17.91
C LEU A 1028 3.28 -31.35 18.07
N GLY A 1029 2.47 -30.45 18.63
CA GLY A 1029 1.11 -30.76 19.05
C GLY A 1029 1.09 -32.02 19.92
N GLY A 1030 0.17 -32.95 19.64
CA GLY A 1030 0.06 -34.19 20.39
C GLY A 1030 1.03 -35.31 20.00
N ALA A 1031 2.09 -35.04 19.22
CA ALA A 1031 2.99 -36.09 18.74
C ALA A 1031 3.88 -36.65 19.86
N GLU A 1032 3.82 -37.97 20.08
CA GLU A 1032 4.68 -38.67 21.05
C GLU A 1032 6.11 -38.90 20.53
N THR A 1033 6.30 -38.93 19.21
CA THR A 1033 7.58 -39.11 18.54
C THR A 1033 7.59 -38.45 17.18
N VAL A 1034 8.75 -37.94 16.76
CA VAL A 1034 8.94 -37.30 15.44
C VAL A 1034 10.24 -37.74 14.79
N ASN A 1035 10.31 -37.56 13.47
CA ASN A 1035 11.52 -37.78 12.68
C ASN A 1035 12.01 -36.43 12.16
N LEU A 1036 13.32 -36.24 12.14
CA LEU A 1036 13.99 -35.03 11.66
C LEU A 1036 14.95 -35.40 10.54
N THR A 1037 14.84 -34.75 9.39
CA THR A 1037 15.87 -34.74 8.35
C THR A 1037 16.53 -33.38 8.33
N VAL A 1038 17.86 -33.37 8.42
CA VAL A 1038 18.69 -32.18 8.26
C VAL A 1038 19.36 -32.26 6.90
N THR A 1039 19.07 -31.31 6.01
CA THR A 1039 19.86 -31.07 4.80
C THR A 1039 20.86 -29.97 5.11
N TRP A 1040 22.14 -30.33 5.14
CA TRP A 1040 23.23 -29.41 5.45
C TRP A 1040 23.54 -28.49 4.26
N PRO A 1041 24.20 -27.33 4.46
CA PRO A 1041 24.58 -26.41 3.38
C PRO A 1041 25.41 -27.04 2.25
N ASN A 1042 26.15 -28.11 2.54
CA ASN A 1042 26.92 -28.85 1.53
C ASN A 1042 26.05 -29.81 0.67
N GLY A 1043 24.76 -29.93 0.97
CA GLY A 1043 23.79 -30.80 0.31
C GLY A 1043 23.69 -32.23 0.88
N ASP A 1044 24.43 -32.55 1.95
CA ASP A 1044 24.31 -33.85 2.61
C ASP A 1044 23.05 -33.92 3.48
N ASP A 1045 22.40 -35.08 3.53
CA ASP A 1045 21.24 -35.33 4.39
C ASP A 1045 21.61 -36.21 5.60
N GLN A 1046 21.09 -35.86 6.78
CA GLN A 1046 21.11 -36.71 7.98
C GLN A 1046 19.70 -36.86 8.57
N THR A 1047 19.26 -38.10 8.78
CA THR A 1047 17.93 -38.39 9.33
C THR A 1047 18.02 -39.02 10.72
N PHE A 1048 17.24 -38.49 11.65
CA PHE A 1048 17.07 -38.98 13.01
C PHE A 1048 15.61 -39.38 13.21
N ASN A 1049 15.40 -40.58 13.76
CA ASN A 1049 14.06 -41.14 13.95
C ASN A 1049 13.70 -41.26 15.42
N ASP A 1050 12.41 -41.28 15.72
CA ASP A 1050 11.86 -41.50 17.07
C ASP A 1050 12.34 -40.48 18.12
N LEU A 1051 12.56 -39.23 17.71
CA LEU A 1051 12.89 -38.14 18.62
C LEU A 1051 11.71 -37.89 19.56
N GLN A 1052 12.02 -37.76 20.84
CA GLN A 1052 11.03 -37.55 21.90
C GLN A 1052 10.75 -36.06 22.08
N PRO A 1053 9.49 -35.66 22.36
CA PRO A 1053 9.10 -34.29 22.68
C PRO A 1053 9.71 -33.81 24.01
N ASP A 1054 9.54 -32.52 24.28
CA ASP A 1054 9.93 -31.77 25.48
C ASP A 1054 11.42 -31.84 25.76
N ARG A 1055 12.22 -31.68 24.70
CA ARG A 1055 13.68 -31.84 24.74
C ARG A 1055 14.38 -30.89 23.78
N ALA A 1056 15.52 -30.39 24.26
CA ALA A 1056 16.54 -29.77 23.43
C ALA A 1056 17.56 -30.80 22.93
N TYR A 1057 17.81 -30.80 21.63
CA TYR A 1057 18.79 -31.64 20.95
C TYR A 1057 19.92 -30.80 20.35
N THR A 1058 21.14 -31.29 20.48
CA THR A 1058 22.31 -30.80 19.74
C THR A 1058 22.76 -31.87 18.75
N ILE A 1059 22.91 -31.49 17.48
CA ILE A 1059 23.32 -32.38 16.39
C ILE A 1059 24.56 -31.80 15.72
N GLN A 1060 25.65 -32.56 15.75
CA GLN A 1060 26.83 -32.23 14.96
C GLN A 1060 26.84 -33.03 13.65
N ILE A 1061 27.27 -32.39 12.55
CA ILE A 1061 27.35 -33.05 11.24
C ILE A 1061 28.19 -34.34 11.32
N GLY A 1062 27.64 -35.42 10.76
CA GLY A 1062 28.26 -36.74 10.75
C GLY A 1062 28.05 -37.57 12.03
N GLU A 1063 27.36 -37.06 13.06
CA GLU A 1063 26.99 -37.88 14.22
C GLU A 1063 25.83 -38.83 13.93
N ASP A 1064 25.93 -40.06 14.45
CA ASP A 1064 24.89 -41.10 14.28
C ASP A 1064 23.67 -40.90 15.19
N GLN A 1065 23.81 -40.14 16.29
CA GLN A 1065 22.78 -39.94 17.31
C GLN A 1065 22.82 -38.50 17.84
N PRO A 1066 21.66 -37.85 18.04
CA PRO A 1066 21.61 -36.50 18.59
C PRO A 1066 21.91 -36.53 20.10
N ARG A 1067 22.50 -35.46 20.62
CA ARG A 1067 22.80 -35.30 22.04
C ARG A 1067 21.65 -34.55 22.71
N VAL A 1068 21.12 -35.07 23.83
CA VAL A 1068 20.09 -34.37 24.62
C VAL A 1068 20.79 -33.41 25.58
N ALA A 1069 20.38 -32.14 25.58
CA ALA A 1069 20.91 -31.15 26.51
C ALA A 1069 20.72 -31.59 27.97
N GLY A 1070 21.74 -31.39 28.83
CA GLY A 1070 21.70 -31.79 30.24
C GLY A 1070 21.88 -33.30 30.53
N ALA A 1071 22.02 -34.18 29.53
CA ALA A 1071 22.30 -35.60 29.76
C ALA A 1071 23.80 -35.81 30.13
N PRO A 1072 24.12 -36.66 31.14
CA PRO A 1072 25.51 -36.92 31.51
C PRO A 1072 26.27 -37.59 30.36
N VAL A 1073 27.39 -37.00 29.95
CA VAL A 1073 28.30 -37.55 28.93
C VAL A 1073 28.80 -38.93 29.40
N VAL A 1074 28.28 -40.00 28.80
CA VAL A 1074 28.84 -41.34 28.99
C VAL A 1074 30.05 -41.46 28.09
N THR A 1075 31.23 -41.15 28.62
CA THR A 1075 32.49 -41.48 27.95
C THR A 1075 32.65 -42.99 27.93
N ASN A 1076 32.29 -43.64 26.82
CA ASN A 1076 32.72 -45.01 26.56
C ASN A 1076 34.23 -44.98 26.25
N GLN A 1077 35.05 -45.21 27.27
CA GLN A 1077 36.39 -45.74 27.07
C GLN A 1077 36.28 -47.23 26.75
N GLU A 1078 36.57 -47.62 25.51
CA GLU A 1078 37.32 -48.85 25.18
C GLU A 1078 38.27 -48.61 24.01
#